data_AF-A0A4S4N553-F1
#
_entry.id   AF-A0A4S4N553-F1
#
_cell.length_a   1.000
_cell.length_b   1.000
_cell.length_c   1.000
_cell.angle_alpha   90.00
_cell.angle_beta   90.00
_cell.angle_gamma   90.00
#
_symmetry.space_group_name_H-M   'P 1'
#
loop_
_entity.id
_entity.type
_entity.pdbx_description
1 polymer ?
#
loop_
_entity_poly.entity_id
_entity_poly.type
_entity_poly.pdbx_seq_one_letter_code
_entity_poly.pdbx_strand_id
1 'polypeptide(L)'
;MRPTARLFSQLARPGPHRAQTTAFIGLGRMGSEMAYNLFSRKFVESKGSAQFVVCDASTTAAHAFADNLTAQFPGTRVQVVATPVEAAIASSTIVTMLPSSPHVRTVYAESNGIIPALRSLPADVRQSTLCIDSTTLDVQVARGTAVELHETGATMVDAPVSGGTTGAKAATLSFLVGGTEDAFDRASPILAFMGKKIIHCGPSGAGLGAKICNNLVLGVQQIVVGEAMLLGQKLGLDPAVLAGVINSSTGACWASSVNNPVPGALPTEPPCTRNYEGGFATSLMLKDMGLATDIANAFGSPLPLGEVAEKFYAKVAGEPEFAKKDFSSVYRYLQLVAEESERLQKYLGAEFTKVLQKPNVEYRQANLTVPTTVASCFEPSEGQEPFTYVFDFTGEDQWDRPEEVQIERTFNVARLVGQEAARRNVKAYVRIQHPFYECSEKGDHDEKANVKPDDVLGTWWHESLRALAAIENLNLVILRTALSYGPYIDRGNVTNFMVVAAVYGHMQQPMKCLWSPGKHPSHTVHSEDIGGACWALAEWMAGLGRKEADAIAGEDIPFKNEKKQEDDSDLSMADLGKLMTSFFGAEFEFYNFLTNLAAKANLDKVVEDINEAHVGEWTRMITTSNPPIPNTPYSAYMDFYKLKKHIVAFNAKKLKEVVGYKLKHPLMTHEVIKDIIDKLKAEGSWPNFDS
;
A
#
# COMPACT_ATOMS: atom_id res chain seq x y z
N MET A 1 -1.70 43.04 18.98
CA MET A 1 -2.62 44.07 19.51
C MET A 1 -4.02 43.50 19.51
N ARG A 2 -4.69 43.39 20.66
CA ARG A 2 -6.11 42.98 20.72
C ARG A 2 -6.97 44.16 20.25
N PRO A 3 -7.87 43.99 19.25
CA PRO A 3 -8.74 45.07 18.83
C PRO A 3 -9.73 45.39 19.95
N THR A 4 -9.94 46.66 20.24
CA THR A 4 -10.78 47.15 21.34
C THR A 4 -12.27 47.01 21.01
N ALA A 5 -13.12 46.87 22.04
CA ALA A 5 -14.58 46.71 21.93
C ALA A 5 -15.31 47.80 21.11
N ARG A 6 -14.64 48.94 20.88
CA ARG A 6 -15.14 50.06 20.06
C ARG A 6 -15.04 49.81 18.55
N LEU A 7 -14.14 48.94 18.10
CA LEU A 7 -14.02 48.53 16.70
C LEU A 7 -15.11 47.53 16.32
N PHE A 8 -15.46 46.62 17.24
CA PHE A 8 -16.57 45.67 17.08
C PHE A 8 -17.93 46.36 16.96
N SER A 9 -18.17 47.46 17.69
CA SER A 9 -19.45 48.17 17.61
C SER A 9 -19.64 49.01 16.33
N GLN A 10 -18.55 49.37 15.63
CA GLN A 10 -18.62 50.02 14.32
C GLN A 10 -18.77 49.02 13.15
N LEU A 11 -18.24 47.80 13.28
CA LEU A 11 -18.46 46.70 12.34
C LEU A 11 -19.85 46.04 12.49
N ALA A 12 -20.48 46.16 13.67
CA ALA A 12 -21.78 45.53 13.98
C ALA A 12 -23.00 46.23 13.36
N ARG A 13 -22.83 47.33 12.62
CA ARG A 13 -23.91 47.88 11.79
C ARG A 13 -23.75 47.34 10.36
N PRO A 14 -24.67 46.48 9.88
CA PRO A 14 -24.66 46.04 8.49
C PRO A 14 -24.60 47.25 7.56
N GLY A 15 -23.70 47.22 6.58
CA GLY A 15 -23.67 48.27 5.56
C GLY A 15 -25.00 48.32 4.79
N PRO A 16 -25.39 49.47 4.21
CA PRO A 16 -26.68 49.67 3.54
C PRO A 16 -26.94 48.73 2.34
N HIS A 17 -25.95 47.94 1.93
CA HIS A 17 -26.00 47.04 0.78
C HIS A 17 -25.86 45.54 1.11
N ARG A 18 -25.83 45.14 2.40
CA ARG A 18 -25.63 43.72 2.80
C ARG A 18 -26.59 42.74 2.12
N ALA A 19 -27.84 43.15 1.91
CA ALA A 19 -28.86 42.34 1.24
C ALA A 19 -28.51 41.98 -0.22
N GLN A 20 -27.61 42.75 -0.85
CA GLN A 20 -27.13 42.54 -2.22
C GLN A 20 -25.70 41.95 -2.24
N THR A 21 -25.11 41.69 -1.07
CA THR A 21 -23.74 41.20 -0.94
C THR A 21 -23.69 39.67 -0.82
N THR A 22 -22.92 39.04 -1.71
CA THR A 22 -22.65 37.60 -1.69
C THR A 22 -21.19 37.33 -1.32
N ALA A 23 -20.95 36.55 -0.27
CA ALA A 23 -19.63 36.06 0.10
C ALA A 23 -19.34 34.70 -0.53
N PHE A 24 -18.08 34.47 -0.90
CA PHE A 24 -17.55 33.16 -1.24
C PHE A 24 -16.30 32.88 -0.40
N ILE A 25 -16.31 31.77 0.33
CA ILE A 25 -15.23 31.36 1.23
C ILE A 25 -14.64 30.03 0.74
N GLY A 26 -13.36 30.05 0.39
CA GLY A 26 -12.66 28.92 -0.22
C GLY A 26 -12.57 29.06 -1.75
N LEU A 27 -11.39 29.41 -2.24
CA LEU A 27 -11.05 29.70 -3.64
C LEU A 27 -10.01 28.70 -4.17
N GLY A 28 -10.14 27.44 -3.76
CA GLY A 28 -9.39 26.32 -4.36
C GLY A 28 -9.87 26.00 -5.78
N ARG A 29 -9.41 24.87 -6.33
CA ARG A 29 -9.64 24.46 -7.74
C ARG A 29 -11.11 24.48 -8.17
N MET A 30 -12.03 24.11 -7.27
CA MET A 30 -13.47 24.17 -7.51
C MET A 30 -14.04 25.55 -7.16
N GLY A 31 -13.69 26.06 -5.98
CA GLY A 31 -14.23 27.30 -5.43
C GLY A 31 -13.99 28.52 -6.30
N SER A 32 -12.81 28.66 -6.92
CA SER A 32 -12.49 29.78 -7.80
C SER A 32 -13.39 29.82 -9.05
N GLU A 33 -13.61 28.68 -9.70
CA GLU A 33 -14.45 28.59 -10.90
C GLU A 33 -15.94 28.79 -10.56
N MET A 34 -16.38 28.26 -9.41
CA MET A 34 -17.73 28.45 -8.88
C MET A 34 -17.99 29.92 -8.53
N ALA A 35 -17.08 30.55 -7.79
CA ALA A 35 -17.18 31.96 -7.40
C ALA A 35 -17.19 32.88 -8.63
N TYR A 36 -16.33 32.62 -9.62
CA TYR A 36 -16.29 33.38 -10.86
C TYR A 36 -17.65 33.33 -11.59
N ASN A 37 -18.23 32.13 -11.76
CA ASN A 37 -19.52 31.96 -12.40
C ASN A 37 -20.67 32.61 -11.63
N LEU A 38 -20.69 32.46 -10.30
CA LEU A 38 -21.69 33.10 -9.45
C LEU A 38 -21.62 34.63 -9.54
N PHE A 39 -20.42 35.20 -9.38
CA PHE A 39 -20.25 36.65 -9.29
C PHE A 39 -20.45 37.33 -10.63
N SER A 40 -19.88 36.80 -11.71
CA SER A 40 -20.04 37.37 -13.06
C SER A 40 -21.52 37.40 -13.47
N ARG A 41 -22.26 36.31 -13.26
CA ARG A 41 -23.67 36.24 -13.65
C ARG A 41 -24.57 37.10 -12.76
N LYS A 42 -24.34 37.12 -11.44
CA LYS A 42 -25.05 38.05 -10.54
C LYS A 42 -24.74 39.52 -10.84
N PHE A 43 -23.51 39.84 -11.22
CA PHE A 43 -23.14 41.20 -11.61
C PHE A 43 -23.94 41.64 -12.84
N VAL A 44 -24.05 40.78 -13.85
CA VAL A 44 -24.84 41.04 -15.06
C VAL A 44 -26.34 41.14 -14.73
N GLU A 45 -26.89 40.18 -13.98
CA GLU A 45 -28.31 40.14 -13.61
C GLU A 45 -28.73 41.39 -12.80
N SER A 46 -27.90 41.79 -11.84
CA SER A 46 -28.16 42.96 -10.98
C SER A 46 -27.82 44.30 -11.64
N LYS A 47 -27.44 44.30 -12.93
CA LYS A 47 -27.01 45.49 -13.68
C LYS A 47 -25.90 46.27 -12.95
N GLY A 48 -24.96 45.54 -12.33
CA GLY A 48 -23.83 46.09 -11.60
C GLY A 48 -24.09 46.56 -10.18
N SER A 49 -25.28 46.32 -9.61
CA SER A 49 -25.59 46.68 -8.22
C SER A 49 -25.15 45.63 -7.18
N ALA A 50 -24.94 44.37 -7.56
CA ALA A 50 -24.45 43.33 -6.66
C ALA A 50 -23.04 43.64 -6.11
N GLN A 51 -22.80 43.20 -4.88
CA GLN A 51 -21.51 43.32 -4.20
C GLN A 51 -20.99 41.93 -3.84
N PHE A 52 -19.67 41.78 -3.84
CA PHE A 52 -19.05 40.48 -3.62
C PHE A 52 -17.98 40.57 -2.54
N VAL A 53 -17.90 39.53 -1.72
CA VAL A 53 -16.87 39.38 -0.70
C VAL A 53 -16.16 38.05 -0.93
N VAL A 54 -14.84 38.04 -0.83
CA VAL A 54 -14.06 36.80 -0.90
C VAL A 54 -13.19 36.63 0.33
N CYS A 55 -13.12 35.39 0.81
CA CYS A 55 -12.26 34.98 1.91
C CYS A 55 -11.58 33.66 1.54
N ASP A 56 -10.28 33.57 1.72
CA ASP A 56 -9.54 32.32 1.60
C ASP A 56 -8.39 32.31 2.61
N ALA A 57 -7.98 31.12 3.06
CA ALA A 57 -6.81 30.98 3.91
C ALA A 57 -5.52 31.45 3.20
N SER A 58 -5.46 31.27 1.88
CA SER A 58 -4.47 31.88 1.00
C SER A 58 -4.92 33.30 0.60
N THR A 59 -4.35 34.29 1.28
CA THR A 59 -4.57 35.70 0.94
C THR A 59 -4.16 36.00 -0.51
N THR A 60 -3.11 35.35 -1.01
CA THR A 60 -2.68 35.47 -2.42
C THR A 60 -3.78 34.98 -3.39
N ALA A 61 -4.41 33.84 -3.12
CA ALA A 61 -5.50 33.34 -3.96
C ALA A 61 -6.70 34.29 -3.97
N ALA A 62 -7.06 34.84 -2.80
CA ALA A 62 -8.17 35.78 -2.68
C ALA A 62 -7.95 37.09 -3.46
N HIS A 63 -6.75 37.69 -3.34
CA HIS A 63 -6.41 38.90 -4.11
C HIS A 63 -6.32 38.61 -5.60
N ALA A 64 -5.65 37.53 -6.01
CA ALA A 64 -5.55 37.16 -7.42
C ALA A 64 -6.93 36.92 -8.06
N PHE A 65 -7.87 36.30 -7.33
CA PHE A 65 -9.24 36.15 -7.80
C PHE A 65 -9.94 37.50 -7.96
N ALA A 66 -9.87 38.38 -6.96
CA ALA A 66 -10.51 39.69 -6.99
C ALA A 66 -9.98 40.57 -8.12
N ASP A 67 -8.65 40.60 -8.32
CA ASP A 67 -7.99 41.34 -9.39
C ASP A 67 -8.44 40.83 -10.77
N ASN A 68 -8.45 39.51 -10.95
CA ASN A 68 -8.87 38.89 -12.21
C ASN A 68 -10.34 39.19 -12.54
N LEU A 69 -11.24 39.06 -11.55
CA LEU A 69 -12.65 39.34 -11.76
C LEU A 69 -12.90 40.82 -12.07
N THR A 70 -12.21 41.73 -11.37
CA THR A 70 -12.32 43.19 -11.60
C THR A 70 -11.79 43.59 -12.98
N ALA A 71 -10.71 42.97 -13.44
CA ALA A 71 -10.16 43.20 -14.77
C ALA A 71 -11.13 42.77 -15.88
N GLN A 72 -11.83 41.65 -15.70
CA GLN A 72 -12.78 41.13 -16.69
C GLN A 72 -14.16 41.82 -16.63
N PHE A 73 -14.59 42.29 -15.46
CA PHE A 73 -15.87 42.97 -15.26
C PHE A 73 -15.66 44.35 -14.60
N PRO A 74 -15.27 45.38 -15.37
CA PRO A 74 -15.08 46.73 -14.85
C PRO A 74 -16.33 47.26 -14.13
N GLY A 75 -16.14 47.85 -12.95
CA GLY A 75 -17.23 48.34 -12.09
C GLY A 75 -17.77 47.32 -11.09
N THR A 76 -17.32 46.06 -11.16
CA THR A 76 -17.58 45.06 -10.12
C THR A 76 -16.96 45.50 -8.79
N ARG A 77 -17.72 45.34 -7.70
CA ARG A 77 -17.25 45.64 -6.34
C ARG A 77 -16.97 44.33 -5.61
N VAL A 78 -15.71 43.91 -5.61
CA VAL A 78 -15.23 42.74 -4.85
C VAL A 78 -14.34 43.20 -3.73
N GLN A 79 -14.68 42.82 -2.49
CA GLN A 79 -13.87 43.07 -1.32
C GLN A 79 -13.20 41.78 -0.84
N VAL A 80 -11.89 41.83 -0.63
CA VAL A 80 -11.15 40.76 0.05
C VAL A 80 -11.22 41.00 1.56
N VAL A 81 -11.65 39.98 2.30
CA VAL A 81 -11.69 40.00 3.77
C VAL A 81 -10.76 38.94 4.34
N ALA A 82 -10.31 39.14 5.58
CA ALA A 82 -9.30 38.28 6.21
C ALA A 82 -9.91 37.11 6.98
N THR A 83 -11.20 37.19 7.36
CA THR A 83 -11.83 36.19 8.22
C THR A 83 -13.26 35.83 7.79
N PRO A 84 -13.73 34.61 8.12
CA PRO A 84 -15.14 34.23 7.95
C PRO A 84 -16.11 35.16 8.68
N VAL A 85 -15.71 35.72 9.83
CA VAL A 85 -16.49 36.73 10.58
C VAL A 85 -16.77 37.95 9.72
N GLU A 86 -15.74 38.52 9.12
CA GLU A 86 -15.87 39.70 8.25
C GLU A 86 -16.79 39.40 7.05
N ALA A 87 -16.65 38.21 6.45
CA ALA A 87 -17.52 37.76 5.36
C ALA A 87 -18.99 37.68 5.79
N ALA A 88 -19.27 37.12 6.98
CA ALA A 88 -20.62 36.95 7.51
C ALA A 88 -21.29 38.28 7.90
N ILE A 89 -20.52 39.23 8.44
CA ILE A 89 -20.99 40.58 8.76
C ILE A 89 -21.38 41.32 7.47
N ALA A 90 -20.54 41.23 6.44
CA ALA A 90 -20.72 41.99 5.19
C ALA A 90 -21.82 41.44 4.27
N SER A 91 -22.19 40.16 4.39
CA SER A 91 -22.94 39.45 3.35
C SER A 91 -24.21 38.78 3.85
N SER A 92 -25.28 38.81 3.03
CA SER A 92 -26.54 38.10 3.31
C SER A 92 -26.60 36.71 2.67
N THR A 93 -25.80 36.45 1.64
CA THR A 93 -25.59 35.11 1.08
C THR A 93 -24.14 34.73 1.28
N ILE A 94 -23.86 33.56 1.85
CA ILE A 94 -22.50 33.07 2.10
C ILE A 94 -22.39 31.68 1.48
N VAL A 95 -21.45 31.50 0.55
CA VAL A 95 -21.14 30.20 -0.06
C VAL A 95 -19.79 29.71 0.45
N THR A 96 -19.72 28.47 0.91
CA THR A 96 -18.46 27.82 1.34
C THR A 96 -18.11 26.66 0.42
N MET A 97 -16.84 26.55 0.01
CA MET A 97 -16.32 25.43 -0.77
C MET A 97 -14.94 25.03 -0.23
N LEU A 98 -14.94 24.14 0.76
CA LEU A 98 -13.76 23.83 1.59
C LEU A 98 -13.23 22.41 1.33
N PRO A 99 -12.04 22.04 1.85
CA PRO A 99 -11.48 20.71 1.59
C PRO A 99 -12.20 19.55 2.29
N SER A 100 -12.63 19.73 3.56
CA SER A 100 -13.15 18.63 4.40
C SER A 100 -13.82 19.12 5.68
N SER A 101 -14.39 18.18 6.46
CA SER A 101 -15.13 18.44 7.71
C SER A 101 -14.39 19.32 8.74
N PRO A 102 -13.08 19.14 9.03
CA PRO A 102 -12.36 20.03 9.95
C PRO A 102 -12.41 21.49 9.52
N HIS A 103 -12.23 21.75 8.22
CA HIS A 103 -12.26 23.12 7.68
C HIS A 103 -13.65 23.75 7.81
N VAL A 104 -14.72 22.97 7.60
CA VAL A 104 -16.09 23.44 7.81
C VAL A 104 -16.32 23.79 9.28
N ARG A 105 -15.85 22.96 10.23
CA ARG A 105 -15.91 23.28 11.66
C ARG A 105 -15.17 24.58 11.99
N THR A 106 -13.97 24.78 11.44
CA THR A 106 -13.20 26.02 11.63
C THR A 106 -13.91 27.25 11.06
N VAL A 107 -14.45 27.16 9.86
CA VAL A 107 -15.10 28.31 9.19
C VAL A 107 -16.46 28.64 9.80
N TYR A 108 -17.22 27.66 10.29
CA TYR A 108 -18.54 27.90 10.86
C TYR A 108 -18.53 28.06 12.39
N ALA A 109 -17.94 27.12 13.13
CA ALA A 109 -18.23 26.94 14.56
C ALA A 109 -17.16 27.49 15.50
N GLU A 110 -15.89 27.55 15.08
CA GLU A 110 -14.82 28.09 15.93
C GLU A 110 -14.99 29.59 16.23
N SER A 111 -14.21 30.13 17.18
CA SER A 111 -14.39 31.47 17.75
C SER A 111 -14.34 32.62 16.73
N ASN A 112 -13.65 32.44 15.59
CA ASN A 112 -13.63 33.36 14.45
C ASN A 112 -14.43 32.83 13.24
N GLY A 113 -15.49 32.08 13.51
CA GLY A 113 -16.37 31.47 12.50
C GLY A 113 -17.65 32.26 12.23
N ILE A 114 -18.42 31.78 11.25
CA ILE A 114 -19.70 32.36 10.82
C ILE A 114 -20.73 32.35 11.95
N ILE A 115 -20.87 31.26 12.71
CA ILE A 115 -21.92 31.11 13.73
C ILE A 115 -21.73 32.12 14.88
N PRO A 116 -20.54 32.29 15.49
CA PRO A 116 -20.32 33.35 16.48
C PRO A 116 -20.57 34.76 15.92
N ALA A 117 -20.17 35.01 14.67
CA ALA A 117 -20.42 36.29 14.01
C ALA A 117 -21.94 36.56 13.89
N LEU A 118 -22.70 35.58 13.41
CA LEU A 118 -24.16 35.67 13.29
C LEU A 118 -24.81 35.93 14.64
N ARG A 119 -24.41 35.25 15.72
CA ARG A 119 -24.96 35.48 17.08
C ARG A 119 -24.78 36.92 17.58
N SER A 120 -23.79 37.66 17.06
CA SER A 120 -23.56 39.07 17.41
C SER A 120 -24.42 40.06 16.60
N LEU A 121 -25.11 39.61 15.55
CA LEU A 121 -25.90 40.45 14.65
C LEU A 121 -27.37 40.60 15.08
N PRO A 122 -28.05 41.69 14.69
CA PRO A 122 -29.49 41.87 14.91
C PRO A 122 -30.35 40.72 14.33
N ALA A 123 -31.53 40.47 14.92
CA ALA A 123 -32.38 39.32 14.56
C ALA A 123 -32.82 39.31 13.09
N ASP A 124 -33.24 40.44 12.55
CA ASP A 124 -33.62 40.65 11.16
C ASP A 124 -32.46 40.36 10.18
N VAL A 125 -31.24 40.74 10.59
CA VAL A 125 -30.01 40.49 9.81
C VAL A 125 -29.68 39.00 9.80
N ARG A 126 -29.83 38.31 10.93
CA ARG A 126 -29.61 36.85 11.02
C ARG A 126 -30.63 36.09 10.16
N GLN A 127 -31.91 36.41 10.28
CA GLN A 127 -33.01 35.79 9.53
C GLN A 127 -32.90 35.95 8.01
N SER A 128 -32.39 37.09 7.55
CA SER A 128 -32.15 37.33 6.12
C SER A 128 -30.89 36.62 5.59
N THR A 129 -30.08 35.99 6.43
CA THR A 129 -28.83 35.34 6.01
C THR A 129 -29.07 33.91 5.52
N LEU A 130 -28.50 33.59 4.36
CA LEU A 130 -28.46 32.25 3.78
C LEU A 130 -27.01 31.76 3.67
N CYS A 131 -26.74 30.59 4.24
CA CYS A 131 -25.48 29.87 4.12
C CYS A 131 -25.66 28.65 3.19
N ILE A 132 -24.77 28.51 2.21
CA ILE A 132 -24.74 27.39 1.26
C ILE A 132 -23.37 26.73 1.37
N ASP A 133 -23.30 25.56 2.00
CA ASP A 133 -22.04 24.80 2.07
C ASP A 133 -21.98 23.76 0.95
N SER A 134 -21.07 23.96 0.00
CA SER A 134 -20.87 23.06 -1.15
C SER A 134 -19.75 22.04 -0.93
N THR A 135 -19.25 21.93 0.30
CA THR A 135 -18.14 21.05 0.66
C THR A 135 -18.61 19.59 0.68
N THR A 136 -17.78 18.65 0.23
CA THR A 136 -18.01 17.22 0.50
C THR A 136 -17.43 16.87 1.87
N LEU A 137 -18.29 16.85 2.89
CA LEU A 137 -17.97 16.57 4.29
C LEU A 137 -18.79 15.41 4.88
N ASP A 138 -18.50 15.05 6.12
CA ASP A 138 -19.27 14.09 6.90
C ASP A 138 -20.70 14.57 7.18
N VAL A 139 -21.65 13.64 7.10
CA VAL A 139 -23.10 13.91 7.24
C VAL A 139 -23.44 14.41 8.64
N GLN A 140 -22.79 13.90 9.69
CA GLN A 140 -23.08 14.33 11.06
C GLN A 140 -22.52 15.72 11.35
N VAL A 141 -21.34 16.04 10.80
CA VAL A 141 -20.79 17.40 10.86
C VAL A 141 -21.74 18.39 10.20
N ALA A 142 -22.21 18.10 8.97
CA ALA A 142 -23.13 18.98 8.25
C ALA A 142 -24.45 19.19 9.02
N ARG A 143 -25.03 18.12 9.58
CA ARG A 143 -26.24 18.21 10.40
C ARG A 143 -26.02 19.04 11.66
N GLY A 144 -24.93 18.80 12.38
CA GLY A 144 -24.58 19.57 13.58
C GLY A 144 -24.41 21.05 13.27
N THR A 145 -23.64 21.39 12.22
CA THR A 145 -23.46 22.77 11.78
C THR A 145 -24.77 23.42 11.36
N ALA A 146 -25.65 22.72 10.64
CA ALA A 146 -26.96 23.25 10.26
C ALA A 146 -27.84 23.53 11.49
N VAL A 147 -27.85 22.63 12.49
CA VAL A 147 -28.57 22.85 13.75
C VAL A 147 -28.05 24.10 14.47
N GLU A 148 -26.74 24.19 14.70
CA GLU A 148 -26.13 25.34 15.38
C GLU A 148 -26.36 26.67 14.62
N LEU A 149 -26.36 26.63 13.28
CA LEU A 149 -26.64 27.80 12.46
C LEU A 149 -28.10 28.22 12.54
N HIS A 150 -29.04 27.27 12.51
CA HIS A 150 -30.47 27.55 12.67
C HIS A 150 -30.81 28.14 14.05
N GLU A 151 -30.09 27.77 15.12
CA GLU A 151 -30.23 28.41 16.44
C GLU A 151 -29.88 29.91 16.42
N THR A 152 -29.05 30.35 15.46
CA THR A 152 -28.81 31.78 15.25
C THR A 152 -29.95 32.48 14.51
N GLY A 153 -30.93 31.75 13.99
CA GLY A 153 -32.02 32.27 13.16
C GLY A 153 -31.67 32.43 11.67
N ALA A 154 -30.43 32.17 11.26
CA ALA A 154 -30.04 32.12 9.85
C ALA A 154 -30.42 30.78 9.21
N THR A 155 -30.39 30.71 7.87
CA THR A 155 -30.80 29.52 7.11
C THR A 155 -29.61 28.85 6.44
N MET A 156 -29.57 27.51 6.44
CA MET A 156 -28.49 26.73 5.81
C MET A 156 -29.01 25.68 4.83
N VAL A 157 -28.23 25.45 3.77
CA VAL A 157 -28.27 24.20 2.99
C VAL A 157 -26.87 23.60 2.86
N ASP A 158 -26.77 22.27 2.91
CA ASP A 158 -25.63 21.53 2.37
C ASP A 158 -25.90 21.23 0.89
N ALA A 159 -24.95 21.53 0.01
CA ALA A 159 -25.11 21.44 -1.44
C ALA A 159 -23.83 20.89 -2.12
N PRO A 160 -23.34 19.70 -1.75
CA PRO A 160 -22.19 19.07 -2.41
C PRO A 160 -22.41 18.93 -3.93
N VAL A 161 -21.30 18.91 -4.66
CA VAL A 161 -21.30 18.99 -6.13
C VAL A 161 -20.80 17.72 -6.81
N SER A 162 -21.30 17.48 -8.03
CA SER A 162 -20.73 16.54 -9.00
C SER A 162 -20.43 17.25 -10.32
N GLY A 163 -19.33 16.90 -10.99
CA GLY A 163 -18.92 17.45 -12.30
C GLY A 163 -17.46 17.92 -12.41
N GLY A 164 -16.70 17.91 -11.32
CA GLY A 164 -15.27 18.27 -11.32
C GLY A 164 -14.98 19.71 -11.75
N THR A 165 -13.70 20.05 -11.94
CA THR A 165 -13.26 21.41 -12.29
C THR A 165 -13.74 21.85 -13.68
N THR A 166 -13.80 20.93 -14.64
CA THR A 166 -14.37 21.19 -15.97
C THR A 166 -15.84 21.59 -15.88
N GLY A 167 -16.62 20.86 -15.08
CA GLY A 167 -18.03 21.18 -14.84
C GLY A 167 -18.20 22.50 -14.08
N ALA A 168 -17.33 22.78 -13.11
CA ALA A 168 -17.33 24.03 -12.35
C ALA A 168 -17.07 25.24 -13.26
N LYS A 169 -16.03 25.18 -14.11
CA LYS A 169 -15.71 26.23 -15.08
C LYS A 169 -16.84 26.45 -16.08
N ALA A 170 -17.46 25.38 -16.56
CA ALA A 170 -18.57 25.44 -17.50
C ALA A 170 -19.93 25.81 -16.86
N ALA A 171 -20.01 25.96 -15.53
CA ALA A 171 -21.25 26.13 -14.78
C ALA A 171 -22.29 25.03 -15.06
N THR A 172 -21.83 23.78 -15.17
CA THR A 172 -22.67 22.59 -15.46
C THR A 172 -22.72 21.59 -14.32
N LEU A 173 -22.27 21.99 -13.13
CA LEU A 173 -22.31 21.16 -11.94
C LEU A 173 -23.73 20.65 -11.63
N SER A 174 -23.78 19.49 -10.99
CA SER A 174 -24.99 18.99 -10.33
C SER A 174 -24.85 19.22 -8.83
N PHE A 175 -25.76 20.00 -8.24
CA PHE A 175 -25.86 20.26 -6.82
C PHE A 175 -26.87 19.29 -6.19
N LEU A 176 -26.45 18.60 -5.13
CA LEU A 176 -27.26 17.67 -4.35
C LEU A 176 -27.56 18.36 -3.02
N VAL A 177 -28.77 18.90 -2.86
CA VAL A 177 -29.08 19.87 -1.80
C VAL A 177 -29.83 19.22 -0.65
N GLY A 178 -29.24 19.23 0.55
CA GLY A 178 -29.91 18.94 1.82
C GLY A 178 -30.33 20.23 2.53
N GLY A 179 -31.53 20.25 3.08
CA GLY A 179 -32.08 21.39 3.80
C GLY A 179 -33.61 21.37 3.85
N THR A 180 -34.22 22.35 4.52
CA THR A 180 -35.67 22.53 4.44
C THR A 180 -36.08 22.97 3.03
N GLU A 181 -37.35 22.78 2.68
CA GLU A 181 -37.89 23.20 1.38
C GLU A 181 -37.74 24.73 1.16
N ASP A 182 -38.03 25.54 2.18
CA ASP A 182 -37.79 27.00 2.14
C ASP A 182 -36.31 27.37 1.91
N ALA A 183 -35.39 26.66 2.56
CA ALA A 183 -33.96 26.88 2.38
C ALA A 183 -33.52 26.50 0.97
N PHE A 184 -34.06 25.40 0.42
CA PHE A 184 -33.82 24.97 -0.96
C PHE A 184 -34.35 25.99 -1.96
N ASP A 185 -35.56 26.50 -1.79
CA ASP A 185 -36.18 27.50 -2.67
C ASP A 185 -35.35 28.79 -2.72
N ARG A 186 -34.78 29.19 -1.58
CA ARG A 186 -33.86 30.34 -1.50
C ARG A 186 -32.49 30.07 -2.14
N ALA A 187 -31.96 28.86 -1.97
CA ALA A 187 -30.63 28.50 -2.48
C ALA A 187 -30.62 28.18 -3.98
N SER A 188 -31.68 27.56 -4.51
CA SER A 188 -31.73 27.03 -5.87
C SER A 188 -31.43 28.08 -6.96
N PRO A 189 -31.98 29.31 -6.92
CA PRO A 189 -31.64 30.36 -7.89
C PRO A 189 -30.17 30.78 -7.84
N ILE A 190 -29.54 30.73 -6.66
CA ILE A 190 -28.12 31.07 -6.47
C ILE A 190 -27.24 29.94 -7.04
N LEU A 191 -27.60 28.69 -6.75
CA LEU A 191 -26.89 27.52 -7.24
C LEU A 191 -26.95 27.38 -8.77
N ALA A 192 -28.06 27.82 -9.39
CA ALA A 192 -28.26 27.81 -10.84
C ALA A 192 -27.25 28.69 -11.62
N PHE A 193 -26.56 29.63 -10.96
CA PHE A 193 -25.45 30.35 -11.59
C PHE A 193 -24.19 29.50 -11.79
N MET A 194 -24.04 28.43 -10.99
CA MET A 194 -22.84 27.58 -10.94
C MET A 194 -23.11 26.16 -11.48
N GLY A 195 -24.37 25.77 -11.68
CA GLY A 195 -24.75 24.41 -12.02
C GLY A 195 -25.96 24.33 -12.95
N LYS A 196 -26.12 23.17 -13.58
CA LYS A 196 -27.22 22.87 -14.52
C LYS A 196 -28.32 22.02 -13.89
N LYS A 197 -27.99 21.22 -12.88
CA LYS A 197 -28.96 20.35 -12.17
C LYS A 197 -28.92 20.68 -10.69
N ILE A 198 -30.03 21.14 -10.14
CA ILE A 198 -30.18 21.45 -8.72
C ILE A 198 -31.24 20.50 -8.17
N ILE A 199 -30.86 19.58 -7.29
CA ILE A 199 -31.72 18.49 -6.83
C ILE A 199 -31.91 18.63 -5.33
N HIS A 200 -33.15 18.74 -4.86
CA HIS A 200 -33.45 18.66 -3.42
C HIS A 200 -33.45 17.18 -3.00
N CYS A 201 -32.49 16.82 -2.14
CA CYS A 201 -32.27 15.45 -1.70
C CYS A 201 -33.01 15.12 -0.39
N GLY A 202 -33.55 16.13 0.30
CA GLY A 202 -34.25 15.98 1.57
C GLY A 202 -33.67 16.89 2.66
N PRO A 203 -33.77 16.52 3.95
CA PRO A 203 -33.29 17.35 5.06
C PRO A 203 -31.77 17.51 5.07
N SER A 204 -31.24 18.35 5.95
CA SER A 204 -29.80 18.57 6.05
C SER A 204 -28.99 17.26 6.17
N GLY A 205 -27.92 17.19 5.39
CA GLY A 205 -27.06 16.02 5.21
C GLY A 205 -27.54 15.02 4.15
N ALA A 206 -28.76 15.16 3.61
CA ALA A 206 -29.27 14.23 2.59
C ALA A 206 -28.51 14.36 1.26
N GLY A 207 -28.10 15.58 0.88
CA GLY A 207 -27.28 15.82 -0.31
C GLY A 207 -25.92 15.12 -0.23
N LEU A 208 -25.30 15.19 0.94
CA LEU A 208 -24.04 14.49 1.25
C LEU A 208 -24.21 12.97 1.25
N GLY A 209 -25.26 12.45 1.88
CA GLY A 209 -25.58 11.02 1.84
C GLY A 209 -25.72 10.51 0.41
N ALA A 210 -26.49 11.22 -0.43
CA ALA A 210 -26.64 10.88 -1.85
C ALA A 210 -25.30 10.90 -2.60
N LYS A 211 -24.44 11.91 -2.35
CA LYS A 211 -23.12 12.02 -2.95
C LYS A 211 -22.20 10.87 -2.56
N ILE A 212 -22.15 10.54 -1.27
CA ILE A 212 -21.28 9.49 -0.73
C ILE A 212 -21.72 8.12 -1.25
N CYS A 213 -23.03 7.83 -1.28
CA CYS A 213 -23.55 6.60 -1.88
C CYS A 213 -23.19 6.50 -3.37
N ASN A 214 -23.30 7.59 -4.14
CA ASN A 214 -22.88 7.60 -5.55
C ASN A 214 -21.38 7.30 -5.70
N ASN A 215 -20.53 7.91 -4.87
CA ASN A 215 -19.09 7.72 -4.98
C ASN A 215 -18.63 6.34 -4.46
N LEU A 216 -19.35 5.74 -3.50
CA LEU A 216 -19.20 4.33 -3.12
C LEU A 216 -19.41 3.40 -4.32
N VAL A 217 -20.51 3.58 -5.07
CA VAL A 217 -20.78 2.80 -6.29
C VAL A 217 -19.65 3.02 -7.32
N LEU A 218 -19.23 4.26 -7.52
CA LEU A 218 -18.19 4.62 -8.48
C LEU A 218 -16.84 3.97 -8.14
N GLY A 219 -16.39 4.06 -6.88
CA GLY A 219 -15.11 3.51 -6.45
C GLY A 219 -15.05 1.99 -6.60
N VAL A 220 -16.11 1.29 -6.17
CA VAL A 220 -16.21 -0.18 -6.33
C VAL A 220 -16.21 -0.57 -7.80
N GLN A 221 -17.03 0.08 -8.63
CA GLN A 221 -17.10 -0.23 -10.06
C GLN A 221 -15.78 -0.03 -10.78
N GLN A 222 -15.01 1.01 -10.45
CA GLN A 222 -13.74 1.28 -11.11
C GLN A 222 -12.70 0.18 -10.85
N ILE A 223 -12.65 -0.36 -9.63
CA ILE A 223 -11.80 -1.50 -9.29
C ILE A 223 -12.23 -2.73 -10.10
N VAL A 224 -13.52 -3.09 -10.06
CA VAL A 224 -14.05 -4.28 -10.74
C VAL A 224 -13.86 -4.19 -12.26
N VAL A 225 -14.03 -3.01 -12.87
CA VAL A 225 -13.75 -2.80 -14.29
C VAL A 225 -12.24 -2.97 -14.57
N GLY A 226 -11.36 -2.44 -13.71
CA GLY A 226 -9.92 -2.65 -13.81
C GLY A 226 -9.53 -4.13 -13.77
N GLU A 227 -10.09 -4.89 -12.83
CA GLU A 227 -9.87 -6.34 -12.70
C GLU A 227 -10.34 -7.10 -13.94
N ALA A 228 -11.57 -6.84 -14.39
CA ALA A 228 -12.16 -7.51 -15.55
C ALA A 228 -11.37 -7.23 -16.84
N MET A 229 -10.95 -5.98 -17.04
CA MET A 229 -10.15 -5.60 -18.20
C MET A 229 -8.77 -6.26 -18.18
N LEU A 230 -8.09 -6.26 -17.02
CA LEU A 230 -6.79 -6.92 -16.88
C LEU A 230 -6.87 -8.43 -17.13
N LEU A 231 -7.88 -9.11 -16.55
CA LEU A 231 -8.13 -10.53 -16.77
C LEU A 231 -8.40 -10.81 -18.26
N GLY A 232 -9.25 -10.02 -18.90
CA GLY A 232 -9.55 -10.20 -20.32
C GLY A 232 -8.32 -10.03 -21.22
N GLN A 233 -7.44 -9.07 -20.92
CA GLN A 233 -6.17 -8.94 -21.63
C GLN A 233 -5.24 -10.14 -21.41
N LYS A 234 -5.19 -10.70 -20.19
CA LYS A 234 -4.45 -11.94 -19.92
C LYS A 234 -5.02 -13.15 -20.65
N LEU A 235 -6.32 -13.15 -20.95
CA LEU A 235 -6.98 -14.13 -21.81
C LEU A 235 -6.79 -13.86 -23.31
N GLY A 236 -6.05 -12.82 -23.69
CA GLY A 236 -5.73 -12.48 -25.08
C GLY A 236 -6.79 -11.65 -25.80
N LEU A 237 -7.74 -11.05 -25.07
CA LEU A 237 -8.75 -10.16 -25.66
C LEU A 237 -8.18 -8.77 -25.92
N ASP A 238 -8.55 -8.20 -27.06
CA ASP A 238 -8.29 -6.80 -27.36
C ASP A 238 -9.10 -5.88 -26.41
N PRO A 239 -8.49 -4.83 -25.83
CA PRO A 239 -9.17 -3.93 -24.89
C PRO A 239 -10.42 -3.25 -25.46
N ALA A 240 -10.39 -2.81 -26.73
CA ALA A 240 -11.52 -2.12 -27.34
C ALA A 240 -12.68 -3.08 -27.58
N VAL A 241 -12.38 -4.31 -28.01
CA VAL A 241 -13.38 -5.38 -28.17
C VAL A 241 -14.02 -5.71 -26.82
N LEU A 242 -13.22 -5.93 -25.77
CA LEU A 242 -13.73 -6.27 -24.44
C LEU A 242 -14.58 -5.14 -23.85
N ALA A 243 -14.13 -3.89 -23.95
CA ALA A 243 -14.91 -2.74 -23.52
C ALA A 243 -16.23 -2.63 -24.30
N GLY A 244 -16.22 -2.91 -25.61
CA GLY A 244 -17.42 -2.98 -26.44
C GLY A 244 -18.41 -4.05 -25.97
N VAL A 245 -17.91 -5.24 -25.62
CA VAL A 245 -18.74 -6.33 -25.05
C VAL A 245 -19.35 -5.92 -23.72
N ILE A 246 -18.54 -5.39 -22.78
CA ILE A 246 -19.02 -4.96 -21.46
C ILE A 246 -20.09 -3.87 -21.61
N ASN A 247 -19.82 -2.86 -22.43
CA ASN A 247 -20.69 -1.69 -22.61
C ASN A 247 -21.98 -1.99 -23.40
N SER A 248 -22.04 -3.09 -24.14
CA SER A 248 -23.25 -3.58 -24.82
C SER A 248 -24.01 -4.65 -24.03
N SER A 249 -23.48 -5.06 -22.88
CA SER A 249 -24.02 -6.12 -22.03
C SER A 249 -24.42 -5.60 -20.65
N THR A 250 -24.82 -6.50 -19.76
CA THR A 250 -25.27 -6.17 -18.39
C THR A 250 -24.16 -5.70 -17.44
N GLY A 251 -22.90 -5.77 -17.86
CA GLY A 251 -21.76 -5.24 -17.11
C GLY A 251 -21.53 -3.73 -17.30
N ALA A 252 -22.27 -3.09 -18.20
CA ALA A 252 -22.09 -1.68 -18.53
C ALA A 252 -22.27 -0.76 -17.31
N CYS A 253 -21.31 0.13 -17.10
CA CYS A 253 -21.36 1.17 -16.08
C CYS A 253 -20.58 2.41 -16.53
N TRP A 254 -20.66 3.51 -15.77
CA TRP A 254 -19.96 4.74 -16.12
C TRP A 254 -18.44 4.54 -16.21
N ALA A 255 -17.87 3.74 -15.29
CA ALA A 255 -16.44 3.42 -15.31
C ALA A 255 -16.03 2.68 -16.58
N SER A 256 -16.85 1.76 -17.12
CA SER A 256 -16.50 1.01 -18.33
C SER A 256 -16.72 1.81 -19.62
N SER A 257 -17.71 2.72 -19.65
CA SER A 257 -18.13 3.42 -20.87
C SER A 257 -17.61 4.85 -21.02
N VAL A 258 -17.17 5.48 -19.93
CA VAL A 258 -16.69 6.88 -19.93
C VAL A 258 -15.27 6.98 -19.42
N ASN A 259 -14.95 6.27 -18.33
CA ASN A 259 -13.65 6.36 -17.65
C ASN A 259 -12.91 5.01 -17.63
N ASN A 260 -12.95 4.29 -18.76
CA ASN A 260 -12.34 2.98 -18.85
C ASN A 260 -10.84 3.09 -18.54
N PRO A 261 -10.31 2.26 -17.63
CA PRO A 261 -8.95 2.45 -17.14
C PRO A 261 -7.88 1.97 -18.13
N VAL A 262 -8.24 1.33 -19.25
CA VAL A 262 -7.25 0.73 -20.17
C VAL A 262 -7.05 1.59 -21.42
N PRO A 263 -5.80 2.00 -21.74
CA PRO A 263 -5.50 2.72 -22.98
C PRO A 263 -6.00 1.96 -24.23
N GLY A 264 -6.67 2.68 -25.13
CA GLY A 264 -7.24 2.11 -26.35
C GLY A 264 -8.59 1.41 -26.19
N ALA A 265 -9.12 1.27 -24.97
CA ALA A 265 -10.41 0.61 -24.75
C ALA A 265 -11.63 1.44 -25.21
N LEU A 266 -11.50 2.77 -25.26
CA LEU A 266 -12.54 3.69 -25.70
C LEU A 266 -12.03 4.59 -26.84
N PRO A 267 -12.91 5.05 -27.74
CA PRO A 267 -12.56 6.03 -28.77
C PRO A 267 -12.41 7.46 -28.22
N THR A 268 -12.85 7.70 -26.99
CA THR A 268 -12.65 8.96 -26.26
C THR A 268 -11.29 8.98 -25.56
N GLU A 269 -10.94 10.12 -24.95
CA GLU A 269 -9.66 10.34 -24.26
C GLU A 269 -9.82 10.37 -22.71
N PRO A 270 -10.11 9.23 -22.04
CA PRO A 270 -10.13 9.14 -20.59
C PRO A 270 -8.73 9.33 -19.99
N PRO A 271 -8.59 9.54 -18.66
CA PRO A 271 -7.30 9.78 -18.01
C PRO A 271 -6.20 8.76 -18.35
N CYS A 272 -6.53 7.49 -18.58
CA CYS A 272 -5.55 6.46 -18.93
C CYS A 272 -4.74 6.78 -20.20
N THR A 273 -5.27 7.59 -21.15
CA THR A 273 -4.56 7.97 -22.38
C THR A 273 -3.47 9.03 -22.15
N ARG A 274 -3.45 9.64 -20.96
CA ARG A 274 -2.49 10.66 -20.54
C ARG A 274 -1.84 10.30 -19.20
N ASN A 275 -1.46 9.04 -19.06
CA ASN A 275 -0.81 8.50 -17.85
C ASN A 275 -1.59 8.79 -16.56
N TYR A 276 -2.91 8.73 -16.62
CA TYR A 276 -3.84 9.00 -15.51
C TYR A 276 -3.69 10.40 -14.92
N GLU A 277 -3.14 11.36 -15.67
CA GLU A 277 -3.02 12.74 -15.22
C GLU A 277 -4.36 13.48 -15.27
N GLY A 278 -4.58 14.33 -14.26
CA GLY A 278 -5.85 15.03 -14.05
C GLY A 278 -6.96 14.10 -13.55
N GLY A 279 -8.20 14.41 -13.89
CA GLY A 279 -9.35 13.63 -13.45
C GLY A 279 -9.67 13.76 -11.95
N PHE A 280 -10.16 12.69 -11.34
CA PHE A 280 -10.50 12.62 -9.91
C PHE A 280 -9.43 11.82 -9.15
N ALA A 281 -8.64 12.50 -8.31
CA ALA A 281 -7.46 11.92 -7.70
C ALA A 281 -7.78 10.70 -6.81
N THR A 282 -6.91 9.68 -6.84
CA THR A 282 -7.02 8.44 -6.03
C THR A 282 -7.15 8.75 -4.54
N SER A 283 -6.36 9.69 -4.01
CA SER A 283 -6.45 10.15 -2.62
C SER A 283 -7.81 10.77 -2.25
N LEU A 284 -8.49 11.42 -3.21
CA LEU A 284 -9.83 11.96 -2.99
C LEU A 284 -10.89 10.85 -3.03
N MET A 285 -10.73 9.86 -3.90
CA MET A 285 -11.59 8.68 -3.89
C MET A 285 -11.45 7.91 -2.58
N LEU A 286 -10.23 7.68 -2.09
CA LEU A 286 -9.98 7.07 -0.78
C LEU A 286 -10.73 7.80 0.34
N LYS A 287 -10.64 9.13 0.37
CA LYS A 287 -11.37 9.96 1.34
C LYS A 287 -12.88 9.74 1.26
N ASP A 288 -13.45 9.71 0.06
CA ASP A 288 -14.90 9.49 -0.12
C ASP A 288 -15.34 8.06 0.24
N MET A 289 -14.47 7.07 0.04
CA MET A 289 -14.69 5.69 0.52
C MET A 289 -14.70 5.64 2.05
N GLY A 290 -13.75 6.32 2.72
CA GLY A 290 -13.74 6.42 4.18
C GLY A 290 -15.02 7.07 4.74
N LEU A 291 -15.53 8.12 4.09
CA LEU A 291 -16.83 8.71 4.46
C LEU A 291 -18.00 7.72 4.33
N ALA A 292 -17.98 6.83 3.33
CA ALA A 292 -19.00 5.80 3.18
C ALA A 292 -18.94 4.78 4.33
N THR A 293 -17.72 4.34 4.71
CA THR A 293 -17.49 3.44 5.84
C THR A 293 -17.88 4.07 7.17
N ASP A 294 -17.56 5.34 7.40
CA ASP A 294 -17.96 6.07 8.60
C ASP A 294 -19.50 6.13 8.76
N ILE A 295 -20.21 6.43 7.66
CA ILE A 295 -21.68 6.41 7.64
C ILE A 295 -22.20 5.00 7.89
N ALA A 296 -21.64 4.00 7.22
CA ALA A 296 -22.04 2.61 7.39
C ALA A 296 -21.92 2.15 8.85
N ASN A 297 -20.81 2.47 9.51
CA ASN A 297 -20.58 2.19 10.93
C ASN A 297 -21.57 2.92 11.84
N ALA A 298 -21.83 4.20 11.55
CA ALA A 298 -22.76 5.01 12.35
C ALA A 298 -24.22 4.51 12.28
N PHE A 299 -24.62 3.90 11.16
CA PHE A 299 -26.00 3.46 10.91
C PHE A 299 -26.17 1.93 10.89
N GLY A 300 -25.11 1.15 11.15
CA GLY A 300 -25.14 -0.31 11.13
C GLY A 300 -25.45 -0.91 9.75
N SER A 301 -25.03 -0.25 8.67
CA SER A 301 -25.20 -0.73 7.30
C SER A 301 -23.98 -1.55 6.87
N PRO A 302 -24.12 -2.79 6.38
CA PRO A 302 -22.97 -3.57 5.91
C PRO A 302 -22.44 -3.04 4.57
N LEU A 303 -21.11 -2.92 4.43
CA LEU A 303 -20.43 -2.51 3.19
C LEU A 303 -19.32 -3.50 2.78
N PRO A 304 -19.61 -4.79 2.52
CA PRO A 304 -18.58 -5.80 2.26
C PRO A 304 -17.63 -5.42 1.11
N LEU A 305 -18.17 -4.89 0.01
CA LEU A 305 -17.35 -4.42 -1.12
C LEU A 305 -16.78 -3.01 -0.90
N GLY A 306 -17.47 -2.17 -0.14
CA GLY A 306 -17.01 -0.81 0.17
C GLY A 306 -15.76 -0.81 1.04
N GLU A 307 -15.74 -1.64 2.09
CA GLU A 307 -14.59 -1.81 2.99
C GLU A 307 -13.38 -2.40 2.27
N VAL A 308 -13.59 -3.36 1.35
CA VAL A 308 -12.53 -3.90 0.51
C VAL A 308 -11.99 -2.82 -0.43
N ALA A 309 -12.88 -2.06 -1.07
CA ALA A 309 -12.48 -0.96 -1.95
C ALA A 309 -11.72 0.14 -1.20
N GLU A 310 -12.13 0.52 0.01
CA GLU A 310 -11.40 1.48 0.85
C GLU A 310 -9.97 1.01 1.15
N LYS A 311 -9.82 -0.24 1.64
CA LYS A 311 -8.50 -0.83 1.92
C LYS A 311 -7.65 -0.91 0.65
N PHE A 312 -8.27 -1.23 -0.48
CA PHE A 312 -7.56 -1.28 -1.76
C PHE A 312 -7.09 0.11 -2.20
N TYR A 313 -7.96 1.12 -2.17
CA TYR A 313 -7.58 2.51 -2.45
C TYR A 313 -6.53 3.05 -1.49
N ALA A 314 -6.52 2.60 -0.22
CA ALA A 314 -5.48 2.95 0.74
C ALA A 314 -4.12 2.41 0.30
N LYS A 315 -4.05 1.16 -0.18
CA LYS A 315 -2.82 0.58 -0.75
C LYS A 315 -2.37 1.36 -1.98
N VAL A 316 -3.28 1.61 -2.93
CA VAL A 316 -2.94 2.35 -4.16
C VAL A 316 -2.47 3.77 -3.83
N ALA A 317 -3.13 4.48 -2.92
CA ALA A 317 -2.75 5.85 -2.55
C ALA A 317 -1.48 5.91 -1.68
N GLY A 318 -1.10 4.80 -1.03
CA GLY A 318 0.18 4.68 -0.31
C GLY A 318 1.39 4.68 -1.23
N GLU A 319 1.21 4.30 -2.49
CA GLU A 319 2.25 4.39 -3.51
C GLU A 319 2.42 5.85 -3.99
N PRO A 320 3.64 6.43 -3.90
CA PRO A 320 3.89 7.83 -4.28
C PRO A 320 3.46 8.20 -5.71
N GLU A 321 3.48 7.22 -6.62
CA GLU A 321 3.09 7.40 -8.03
C GLU A 321 1.58 7.65 -8.20
N PHE A 322 0.72 7.00 -7.42
CA PHE A 322 -0.71 6.92 -7.71
C PHE A 322 -1.59 7.89 -6.91
N ALA A 323 -1.13 8.39 -5.76
CA ALA A 323 -1.93 9.22 -4.86
C ALA A 323 -2.59 10.45 -5.54
N LYS A 324 -1.88 11.07 -6.50
CA LYS A 324 -2.31 12.28 -7.23
C LYS A 324 -2.88 11.99 -8.61
N LYS A 325 -2.76 10.76 -9.11
CA LYS A 325 -3.31 10.32 -10.40
C LYS A 325 -4.82 10.09 -10.28
N ASP A 326 -5.50 10.03 -11.41
CA ASP A 326 -6.91 9.67 -11.48
C ASP A 326 -7.16 8.31 -10.83
N PHE A 327 -8.28 8.16 -10.13
CA PHE A 327 -8.65 6.96 -9.41
C PHE A 327 -8.79 5.71 -10.31
N SER A 328 -8.89 5.86 -11.63
CA SER A 328 -8.78 4.74 -12.59
C SER A 328 -7.37 4.12 -12.65
N SER A 329 -6.35 4.78 -12.09
CA SER A 329 -4.99 4.26 -11.95
C SER A 329 -4.88 2.99 -11.09
N VAL A 330 -5.96 2.60 -10.39
CA VAL A 330 -6.11 1.27 -9.77
C VAL A 330 -5.76 0.14 -10.74
N TYR A 331 -6.07 0.28 -12.03
CA TYR A 331 -5.70 -0.69 -13.04
C TYR A 331 -4.18 -0.81 -13.22
N ARG A 332 -3.44 0.32 -13.22
CA ARG A 332 -1.99 0.29 -13.33
C ARG A 332 -1.36 -0.36 -12.09
N TYR A 333 -1.90 -0.09 -10.91
CA TYR A 333 -1.50 -0.80 -9.70
C TYR A 333 -1.74 -2.32 -9.80
N LEU A 334 -2.91 -2.74 -10.29
CA LEU A 334 -3.19 -4.17 -10.55
C LEU A 334 -2.20 -4.80 -11.54
N GLN A 335 -1.78 -4.07 -12.57
CA GLN A 335 -0.74 -4.54 -13.48
C GLN A 335 0.59 -4.73 -12.76
N LEU A 336 1.03 -3.78 -11.93
CA LEU A 336 2.27 -3.90 -11.16
C LEU A 336 2.25 -5.13 -10.23
N VAL A 337 1.13 -5.34 -9.53
CA VAL A 337 0.95 -6.52 -8.66
C VAL A 337 1.02 -7.82 -9.47
N ALA A 338 0.40 -7.86 -10.66
CA ALA A 338 0.44 -9.03 -11.53
C ALA A 338 1.84 -9.28 -12.11
N GLU A 339 2.55 -8.23 -12.53
CA GLU A 339 3.93 -8.28 -13.01
C GLU A 339 4.88 -8.80 -11.93
N GLU A 340 4.72 -8.32 -10.68
CA GLU A 340 5.50 -8.79 -9.54
C GLU A 340 5.21 -10.25 -9.19
N SER A 341 3.93 -10.66 -9.20
CA SER A 341 3.55 -12.06 -8.98
C SER A 341 4.09 -12.99 -10.07
N GLU A 342 4.10 -12.56 -11.33
CA GLU A 342 4.70 -13.33 -12.43
C GLU A 342 6.23 -13.38 -12.32
N ARG A 343 6.87 -12.29 -11.90
CA ARG A 343 8.32 -12.21 -11.68
C ARG A 343 8.76 -13.25 -10.64
N LEU A 344 8.03 -13.33 -9.52
CA LEU A 344 8.31 -14.29 -8.44
C LEU A 344 8.10 -15.76 -8.83
N GLN A 345 7.35 -16.02 -9.90
CA GLN A 345 7.08 -17.38 -10.41
C GLN A 345 8.05 -17.86 -11.50
N LYS A 346 8.87 -16.98 -12.11
CA LYS A 346 9.66 -17.30 -13.33
C LYS A 346 11.17 -17.21 -13.20
N TYR A 347 11.74 -16.75 -12.08
CA TYR A 347 13.19 -16.64 -11.96
C TYR A 347 13.86 -18.01 -11.88
N LEU A 348 14.72 -18.31 -12.87
CA LEU A 348 15.62 -19.45 -12.89
C LEU A 348 17.03 -18.90 -13.15
N GLY A 349 17.95 -19.10 -12.22
CA GLY A 349 19.34 -18.65 -12.37
C GLY A 349 20.00 -19.24 -13.62
N ALA A 350 20.97 -18.52 -14.20
CA ALA A 350 21.58 -18.89 -15.49
C ALA A 350 22.28 -20.27 -15.51
N GLU A 351 22.67 -20.82 -14.36
CA GLU A 351 23.18 -22.19 -14.28
C GLU A 351 22.06 -23.23 -14.30
N PHE A 352 20.89 -22.92 -13.76
CA PHE A 352 19.74 -23.83 -13.74
C PHE A 352 19.26 -24.14 -15.17
N THR A 353 19.23 -23.14 -16.05
CA THR A 353 18.87 -23.34 -17.47
C THR A 353 19.83 -24.30 -18.20
N LYS A 354 21.11 -24.34 -17.83
CA LYS A 354 22.08 -25.33 -18.35
C LYS A 354 21.77 -26.74 -17.84
N VAL A 355 21.30 -26.87 -16.59
CA VAL A 355 20.89 -28.16 -16.01
C VAL A 355 19.66 -28.71 -16.73
N LEU A 356 18.72 -27.85 -17.12
CA LEU A 356 17.53 -28.26 -17.88
C LEU A 356 17.82 -28.82 -19.28
N GLN A 357 19.01 -28.59 -19.82
CA GLN A 357 19.43 -29.15 -21.12
C GLN A 357 19.88 -30.61 -21.01
N LYS A 358 20.05 -31.15 -19.79
CA LYS A 358 20.43 -32.55 -19.59
C LYS A 358 19.24 -33.45 -19.92
N PRO A 359 19.45 -34.56 -20.66
CA PRO A 359 18.36 -35.42 -21.15
C PRO A 359 17.59 -36.15 -20.04
N ASN A 360 18.16 -36.22 -18.83
CA ASN A 360 17.57 -36.85 -17.65
C ASN A 360 17.01 -35.84 -16.64
N VAL A 361 16.85 -34.57 -17.03
CA VAL A 361 16.28 -33.52 -16.20
C VAL A 361 14.98 -33.04 -16.83
N GLU A 362 13.91 -33.06 -16.06
CA GLU A 362 12.60 -32.55 -16.45
C GLU A 362 12.24 -31.35 -15.58
N TYR A 363 11.75 -30.28 -16.20
CA TYR A 363 11.19 -29.13 -15.49
C TYR A 363 9.67 -29.11 -15.65
N ARG A 364 8.96 -28.98 -14.51
CA ARG A 364 7.51 -28.83 -14.48
C ARG A 364 7.15 -27.60 -13.65
N GLN A 365 6.32 -26.74 -14.22
CA GLN A 365 5.64 -25.69 -13.47
C GLN A 365 4.25 -26.21 -13.06
N ALA A 366 3.98 -26.26 -11.77
CA ALA A 366 2.80 -26.94 -11.23
C ALA A 366 2.25 -26.24 -9.98
N ASN A 367 0.92 -26.21 -9.83
CA ASN A 367 0.28 -25.78 -8.59
C ASN A 367 0.18 -26.96 -7.60
N LEU A 368 1.09 -26.99 -6.62
CA LEU A 368 1.18 -28.06 -5.63
C LEU A 368 0.12 -27.96 -4.50
N THR A 369 -0.75 -26.93 -4.49
CA THR A 369 -1.91 -26.91 -3.57
C THR A 369 -3.01 -27.89 -3.99
N VAL A 370 -2.91 -28.45 -5.20
CA VAL A 370 -3.87 -29.39 -5.77
C VAL A 370 -3.34 -30.83 -5.67
N PRO A 371 -4.00 -31.75 -4.93
CA PRO A 371 -3.51 -33.11 -4.72
C PRO A 371 -3.26 -33.92 -5.99
N THR A 372 -4.12 -33.80 -7.00
CA THR A 372 -3.95 -34.49 -8.28
C THR A 372 -2.73 -33.99 -9.06
N THR A 373 -2.43 -32.70 -8.95
CA THR A 373 -1.23 -32.11 -9.54
C THR A 373 0.02 -32.64 -8.85
N VAL A 374 0.03 -32.74 -7.51
CA VAL A 374 1.13 -33.36 -6.76
C VAL A 374 1.37 -34.79 -7.24
N ALA A 375 0.32 -35.61 -7.34
CA ALA A 375 0.46 -36.98 -7.84
C ALA A 375 1.07 -37.04 -9.25
N SER A 376 0.67 -36.12 -10.14
CA SER A 376 1.23 -36.02 -11.50
C SER A 376 2.72 -35.69 -11.49
N CYS A 377 3.21 -34.86 -10.57
CA CYS A 377 4.63 -34.52 -10.44
C CYS A 377 5.53 -35.71 -10.07
N PHE A 378 4.96 -36.77 -9.48
CA PHE A 378 5.67 -38.00 -9.15
C PHE A 378 5.67 -39.03 -10.28
N GLU A 379 4.93 -38.78 -11.37
CA GLU A 379 4.99 -39.65 -12.54
C GLU A 379 6.22 -39.32 -13.39
N PRO A 380 7.16 -40.28 -13.56
CA PRO A 380 8.31 -40.08 -14.41
C PRO A 380 7.88 -39.99 -15.88
N SER A 381 8.70 -39.34 -16.71
CA SER A 381 8.53 -39.36 -18.17
C SER A 381 8.53 -40.80 -18.71
N GLU A 382 7.84 -41.03 -19.82
CA GLU A 382 7.71 -42.36 -20.41
C GLU A 382 9.09 -43.01 -20.64
N GLY A 383 9.26 -44.23 -20.11
CA GLY A 383 10.51 -44.99 -20.19
C GLY A 383 11.57 -44.62 -19.14
N GLN A 384 11.29 -43.73 -18.19
CA GLN A 384 12.17 -43.45 -17.04
C GLN A 384 11.75 -44.25 -15.80
N GLU A 385 12.74 -44.60 -14.97
CA GLU A 385 12.52 -45.28 -13.69
C GLU A 385 11.81 -44.36 -12.67
N PRO A 386 11.06 -44.92 -11.70
CA PRO A 386 10.46 -44.14 -10.63
C PRO A 386 11.49 -43.34 -9.82
N PHE A 387 11.10 -42.14 -9.37
CA PHE A 387 11.95 -41.31 -8.52
C PHE A 387 12.26 -41.99 -7.18
N THR A 388 13.55 -42.04 -6.81
CA THR A 388 14.00 -42.69 -5.58
C THR A 388 14.14 -41.74 -4.40
N TYR A 389 14.49 -40.47 -4.65
CA TYR A 389 14.72 -39.44 -3.64
C TYR A 389 13.83 -38.24 -3.91
N VAL A 390 13.33 -37.62 -2.83
CA VAL A 390 12.60 -36.36 -2.87
C VAL A 390 13.36 -35.33 -2.05
N PHE A 391 13.69 -34.21 -2.68
CA PHE A 391 14.23 -33.03 -2.02
C PHE A 391 13.13 -31.97 -1.97
N ASP A 392 12.61 -31.71 -0.79
CA ASP A 392 11.48 -30.81 -0.57
C ASP A 392 11.96 -29.44 -0.08
N PHE A 393 11.86 -28.46 -0.97
CA PHE A 393 12.12 -27.04 -0.71
C PHE A 393 10.83 -26.21 -0.75
N THR A 394 9.66 -26.84 -0.61
CA THR A 394 8.36 -26.16 -0.71
C THR A 394 8.00 -25.40 0.56
N GLY A 395 7.41 -24.22 0.40
CA GLY A 395 6.84 -23.41 1.46
C GLY A 395 6.93 -21.92 1.16
N GLU A 396 6.15 -21.12 1.86
CA GLU A 396 6.19 -19.66 1.79
C GLU A 396 7.26 -19.13 2.74
N ASP A 397 8.16 -18.27 2.27
CA ASP A 397 9.28 -17.73 3.04
C ASP A 397 9.15 -16.23 3.35
N GLN A 398 8.05 -15.61 2.94
CA GLN A 398 7.76 -14.19 3.16
C GLN A 398 6.91 -13.94 4.42
N TRP A 399 7.37 -12.98 5.22
CA TRP A 399 6.84 -12.67 6.56
C TRP A 399 5.55 -11.86 6.55
N ASP A 400 5.22 -11.21 5.44
CA ASP A 400 4.03 -10.34 5.27
C ASP A 400 2.80 -11.12 4.78
N ARG A 401 2.91 -12.44 4.64
CA ARG A 401 1.83 -13.28 4.12
C ARG A 401 0.82 -13.63 5.22
N PRO A 402 -0.50 -13.54 4.92
CA PRO A 402 -1.53 -13.97 5.85
C PRO A 402 -1.39 -15.42 6.30
N GLU A 403 -1.89 -15.74 7.47
CA GLU A 403 -1.86 -17.08 8.05
C GLU A 403 -2.47 -18.13 7.11
N GLU A 404 -3.55 -17.81 6.42
CA GLU A 404 -4.22 -18.71 5.47
C GLU A 404 -3.29 -19.13 4.33
N VAL A 405 -2.42 -18.21 3.87
CA VAL A 405 -1.42 -18.50 2.84
C VAL A 405 -0.36 -19.47 3.38
N GLN A 406 0.05 -19.33 4.63
CA GLN A 406 0.99 -20.25 5.28
C GLN A 406 0.39 -21.66 5.43
N ILE A 407 -0.88 -21.73 5.84
CA ILE A 407 -1.62 -22.99 5.93
C ILE A 407 -1.69 -23.67 4.55
N GLU A 408 -2.10 -22.92 3.53
CA GLU A 408 -2.32 -23.46 2.19
C GLU A 408 -1.01 -23.83 1.48
N ARG A 409 -0.01 -22.94 1.51
CA ARG A 409 1.21 -23.06 0.68
C ARG A 409 2.40 -23.69 1.39
N THR A 410 2.46 -23.64 2.72
CA THR A 410 3.54 -24.25 3.51
C THR A 410 3.09 -25.57 4.08
N PHE A 411 2.08 -25.56 4.97
CA PHE A 411 1.67 -26.76 5.68
C PHE A 411 1.00 -27.78 4.76
N ASN A 412 -0.02 -27.37 4.01
CA ASN A 412 -0.79 -28.29 3.17
C ASN A 412 0.04 -28.84 2.01
N VAL A 413 0.85 -28.02 1.33
CA VAL A 413 1.74 -28.49 0.26
C VAL A 413 2.73 -29.53 0.78
N ALA A 414 3.46 -29.23 1.87
CA ALA A 414 4.40 -30.18 2.46
C ALA A 414 3.71 -31.51 2.81
N ARG A 415 2.53 -31.45 3.43
CA ARG A 415 1.73 -32.64 3.77
C ARG A 415 1.34 -33.43 2.52
N LEU A 416 0.87 -32.79 1.46
CA LEU A 416 0.47 -33.46 0.22
C LEU A 416 1.66 -34.13 -0.47
N VAL A 417 2.78 -33.42 -0.59
CA VAL A 417 4.02 -33.93 -1.21
C VAL A 417 4.59 -35.09 -0.39
N GLY A 418 4.60 -34.99 0.94
CA GLY A 418 5.04 -36.08 1.82
C GLY A 418 4.13 -37.31 1.79
N GLN A 419 2.80 -37.12 1.71
CA GLN A 419 1.85 -38.22 1.57
C GLN A 419 2.04 -38.97 0.25
N GLU A 420 2.22 -38.24 -0.84
CA GLU A 420 2.47 -38.83 -2.15
C GLU A 420 3.83 -39.55 -2.17
N ALA A 421 4.87 -38.95 -1.59
CA ALA A 421 6.19 -39.59 -1.47
C ALA A 421 6.13 -40.91 -0.68
N ALA A 422 5.41 -40.94 0.45
CA ALA A 422 5.19 -42.17 1.21
C ALA A 422 4.41 -43.21 0.41
N ARG A 423 3.37 -42.80 -0.33
CA ARG A 423 2.59 -43.69 -1.21
C ARG A 423 3.46 -44.32 -2.31
N ARG A 424 4.47 -43.61 -2.79
CA ARG A 424 5.44 -44.08 -3.79
C ARG A 424 6.59 -44.90 -3.21
N ASN A 425 6.67 -45.05 -1.88
CA ASN A 425 7.77 -45.73 -1.18
C ASN A 425 9.14 -45.16 -1.57
N VAL A 426 9.28 -43.83 -1.61
CA VAL A 426 10.57 -43.19 -1.91
C VAL A 426 11.60 -43.60 -0.85
N LYS A 427 12.85 -43.80 -1.28
CA LYS A 427 13.92 -44.30 -0.41
C LYS A 427 14.36 -43.24 0.61
N ALA A 428 14.25 -41.96 0.27
CA ALA A 428 14.50 -40.86 1.19
C ALA A 428 13.67 -39.63 0.80
N TYR A 429 13.15 -38.93 1.81
CA TYR A 429 12.47 -37.65 1.69
C TYR A 429 13.20 -36.64 2.56
N VAL A 430 13.93 -35.71 1.95
CA VAL A 430 14.72 -34.70 2.67
C VAL A 430 14.03 -33.36 2.53
N ARG A 431 13.53 -32.80 3.63
CA ARG A 431 12.93 -31.46 3.67
C ARG A 431 13.85 -30.48 4.37
N ILE A 432 14.00 -29.29 3.81
CA ILE A 432 14.68 -28.20 4.51
C ILE A 432 13.76 -27.56 5.56
N GLN A 433 14.35 -27.08 6.64
CA GLN A 433 13.69 -26.20 7.59
C GLN A 433 14.54 -24.95 7.73
N HIS A 434 14.02 -23.83 7.23
CA HIS A 434 14.63 -22.52 7.41
C HIS A 434 14.68 -22.14 8.91
N PRO A 435 15.55 -21.19 9.29
CA PRO A 435 15.75 -20.79 10.67
C PRO A 435 14.63 -19.88 11.21
N PHE A 436 13.38 -20.27 11.00
CA PHE A 436 12.18 -19.55 11.46
C PHE A 436 11.88 -19.88 12.93
N TYR A 437 12.88 -19.68 13.77
CA TYR A 437 12.84 -19.95 15.20
C TYR A 437 13.54 -18.83 15.96
N GLU A 438 12.98 -18.47 17.11
CA GLU A 438 13.65 -17.65 18.11
C GLU A 438 14.65 -18.54 18.88
N CYS A 439 15.95 -18.34 18.64
CA CYS A 439 17.02 -18.96 19.42
C CYS A 439 17.43 -18.08 20.60
N SER A 440 17.95 -18.69 21.68
CA SER A 440 18.58 -17.94 22.77
C SER A 440 19.88 -17.30 22.30
N GLU A 441 20.25 -16.17 22.94
CA GLU A 441 21.49 -15.43 22.69
C GLU A 441 22.75 -16.16 23.18
N LYS A 442 22.66 -17.13 24.10
CA LYS A 442 23.83 -17.97 24.48
C LYS A 442 23.95 -19.20 23.60
N GLY A 443 25.19 -19.43 23.16
CA GLY A 443 25.66 -20.73 22.70
C GLY A 443 25.05 -21.22 21.38
N ASP A 444 25.46 -22.42 21.00
CA ASP A 444 24.97 -23.09 19.82
C ASP A 444 23.73 -23.94 20.14
N HIS A 445 22.76 -23.94 19.24
CA HIS A 445 21.51 -24.71 19.35
C HIS A 445 21.60 -25.95 18.46
N ASP A 446 21.39 -27.12 19.04
CA ASP A 446 21.30 -28.40 18.33
C ASP A 446 19.83 -28.82 18.15
N GLU A 447 19.60 -30.04 17.66
CA GLU A 447 18.26 -30.54 17.39
C GLU A 447 17.39 -30.70 18.65
N LYS A 448 18.02 -30.80 19.83
CA LYS A 448 17.38 -30.96 21.16
C LYS A 448 17.04 -29.63 21.80
N ALA A 449 17.54 -28.52 21.26
CA ALA A 449 17.23 -27.20 21.75
C ALA A 449 15.71 -26.95 21.66
N ASN A 450 15.15 -26.44 22.76
CA ASN A 450 13.73 -26.06 22.83
C ASN A 450 13.54 -24.68 22.17
N VAL A 451 13.59 -24.65 20.85
CA VAL A 451 13.48 -23.44 20.06
C VAL A 451 12.01 -23.09 19.80
N LYS A 452 11.65 -21.82 19.96
CA LYS A 452 10.28 -21.35 19.76
C LYS A 452 10.08 -20.97 18.29
N PRO A 453 9.06 -21.48 17.59
CA PRO A 453 8.74 -21.03 16.24
C PRO A 453 8.51 -19.52 16.19
N ASP A 454 9.11 -18.87 15.19
CA ASP A 454 9.07 -17.42 15.05
C ASP A 454 7.78 -16.99 14.33
N ASP A 455 6.84 -16.45 15.11
CA ASP A 455 5.55 -15.93 14.64
C ASP A 455 4.70 -16.96 13.84
N VAL A 456 3.73 -16.48 13.07
CA VAL A 456 2.84 -17.27 12.21
C VAL A 456 3.64 -18.10 11.19
N LEU A 457 4.62 -17.49 10.52
CA LEU A 457 5.43 -18.16 9.51
C LEU A 457 6.19 -19.36 10.10
N GLY A 458 6.97 -19.14 11.17
CA GLY A 458 7.70 -20.19 11.86
C GLY A 458 6.79 -21.27 12.41
N THR A 459 5.61 -20.89 12.92
CA THR A 459 4.60 -21.84 13.40
C THR A 459 4.19 -22.82 12.30
N TRP A 460 3.78 -22.35 11.12
CA TRP A 460 3.30 -23.24 10.05
C TRP A 460 4.42 -24.04 9.37
N TRP A 461 5.64 -23.52 9.33
CA TRP A 461 6.81 -24.32 8.96
C TRP A 461 7.06 -25.44 9.96
N HIS A 462 7.02 -25.16 11.26
CA HIS A 462 7.18 -26.18 12.31
C HIS A 462 6.06 -27.23 12.28
N GLU A 463 4.80 -26.80 12.09
CA GLU A 463 3.66 -27.71 11.93
C GLU A 463 3.82 -28.65 10.72
N SER A 464 4.41 -28.17 9.63
CA SER A 464 4.70 -29.01 8.46
C SER A 464 5.62 -30.19 8.83
N LEU A 465 6.61 -29.96 9.70
CA LEU A 465 7.52 -31.01 10.16
C LEU A 465 6.79 -32.07 10.99
N ARG A 466 5.90 -31.64 11.90
CA ARG A 466 5.08 -32.56 12.71
C ARG A 466 4.15 -33.39 11.83
N ALA A 467 3.51 -32.76 10.85
CA ALA A 467 2.63 -33.44 9.92
C ALA A 467 3.38 -34.50 9.09
N LEU A 468 4.59 -34.17 8.60
CA LEU A 468 5.43 -35.09 7.85
C LEU A 468 5.93 -36.25 8.72
N ALA A 469 6.38 -35.96 9.95
CA ALA A 469 6.85 -36.99 10.89
C ALA A 469 5.75 -37.99 11.26
N ALA A 470 4.48 -37.56 11.26
CA ALA A 470 3.34 -38.43 11.52
C ALA A 470 3.00 -39.41 10.37
N ILE A 471 3.63 -39.27 9.19
CA ILE A 471 3.40 -40.17 8.05
C ILE A 471 4.23 -41.44 8.24
N GLU A 472 3.60 -42.56 8.62
CA GLU A 472 4.25 -43.80 9.09
C GLU A 472 5.36 -44.32 8.16
N ASN A 473 5.10 -44.39 6.85
CA ASN A 473 6.03 -44.97 5.86
C ASN A 473 6.89 -43.94 5.11
N LEU A 474 7.03 -42.73 5.65
CA LEU A 474 7.91 -41.73 5.05
C LEU A 474 9.32 -41.83 5.63
N ASN A 475 10.32 -42.14 4.79
CA ASN A 475 11.74 -42.07 5.15
C ASN A 475 12.20 -40.60 5.24
N LEU A 476 11.68 -39.90 6.26
CA LEU A 476 11.82 -38.46 6.45
C LEU A 476 13.16 -38.08 7.06
N VAL A 477 13.82 -37.10 6.45
CA VAL A 477 14.94 -36.35 7.02
C VAL A 477 14.60 -34.86 7.02
N ILE A 478 14.80 -34.20 8.16
CA ILE A 478 14.65 -32.75 8.28
C ILE A 478 16.04 -32.13 8.38
N LEU A 479 16.41 -31.32 7.39
CA LEU A 479 17.64 -30.53 7.42
C LEU A 479 17.31 -29.11 7.89
N ARG A 480 17.56 -28.81 9.18
CA ARG A 480 17.48 -27.44 9.69
C ARG A 480 18.69 -26.64 9.19
N THR A 481 18.45 -25.55 8.47
CA THR A 481 19.51 -24.72 7.87
C THR A 481 19.71 -23.43 8.66
N ALA A 482 20.93 -22.91 8.60
CA ALA A 482 21.22 -21.54 9.02
C ALA A 482 20.76 -20.53 7.95
N LEU A 483 21.14 -19.25 8.07
CA LEU A 483 20.81 -18.25 7.05
C LEU A 483 21.53 -18.60 5.74
N SER A 484 20.76 -18.91 4.70
CA SER A 484 21.30 -19.36 3.42
C SER A 484 21.89 -18.19 2.62
N TYR A 485 23.01 -18.44 1.96
CA TYR A 485 23.63 -17.53 1.00
C TYR A 485 24.31 -18.31 -0.13
N GLY A 486 24.60 -17.65 -1.25
CA GLY A 486 25.22 -18.30 -2.41
C GLY A 486 24.61 -17.83 -3.72
N PRO A 487 25.14 -18.31 -4.86
CA PRO A 487 24.64 -17.91 -6.17
C PRO A 487 23.16 -18.25 -6.35
N TYR A 488 22.43 -17.36 -7.03
CA TYR A 488 21.02 -17.52 -7.42
C TYR A 488 20.00 -17.64 -6.28
N ILE A 489 20.41 -17.40 -5.02
CA ILE A 489 19.47 -17.17 -3.93
C ILE A 489 18.93 -15.74 -4.06
N ASP A 490 17.70 -15.60 -4.55
CA ASP A 490 17.02 -14.32 -4.81
C ASP A 490 16.27 -13.76 -3.61
N ARG A 491 16.09 -14.55 -2.56
CA ARG A 491 15.34 -14.20 -1.33
C ARG A 491 16.12 -14.52 -0.06
N GLY A 492 15.67 -13.93 1.05
CA GLY A 492 16.22 -14.17 2.38
C GLY A 492 17.21 -13.10 2.83
N ASN A 493 17.42 -13.04 4.14
CA ASN A 493 18.08 -11.91 4.80
C ASN A 493 19.45 -11.57 4.20
N VAL A 494 20.31 -12.56 3.97
CA VAL A 494 21.69 -12.32 3.49
C VAL A 494 21.70 -11.68 2.10
N THR A 495 20.82 -12.12 1.20
CA THR A 495 20.67 -11.54 -0.14
C THR A 495 20.20 -10.09 -0.07
N ASN A 496 19.17 -9.79 0.72
CA ASN A 496 18.69 -8.41 0.90
C ASN A 496 19.78 -7.49 1.47
N PHE A 497 20.53 -7.96 2.49
CA PHE A 497 21.66 -7.20 3.03
C PHE A 497 22.75 -6.93 1.99
N MET A 498 23.03 -7.89 1.10
CA MET A 498 23.99 -7.71 0.01
C MET A 498 23.55 -6.63 -0.99
N VAL A 499 22.27 -6.61 -1.36
CA VAL A 499 21.70 -5.59 -2.26
C VAL A 499 21.76 -4.21 -1.62
N VAL A 500 21.35 -4.08 -0.36
CA VAL A 500 21.40 -2.81 0.39
C VAL A 500 22.84 -2.33 0.58
N ALA A 501 23.77 -3.23 0.89
CA ALA A 501 25.19 -2.89 0.99
C ALA A 501 25.75 -2.35 -0.34
N ALA A 502 25.32 -2.91 -1.48
CA ALA A 502 25.71 -2.43 -2.79
C ALA A 502 25.13 -1.03 -3.10
N VAL A 503 23.90 -0.74 -2.67
CA VAL A 503 23.30 0.60 -2.76
C VAL A 503 24.13 1.62 -1.99
N TYR A 504 24.45 1.34 -0.73
CA TYR A 504 25.26 2.25 0.09
C TYR A 504 26.68 2.43 -0.44
N GLY A 505 27.29 1.36 -0.97
CA GLY A 505 28.57 1.44 -1.67
C GLY A 505 28.51 2.36 -2.89
N HIS A 506 27.44 2.27 -3.68
CA HIS A 506 27.23 3.14 -4.83
C HIS A 506 27.01 4.62 -4.45
N MET A 507 26.28 4.87 -3.36
CA MET A 507 26.04 6.21 -2.83
C MET A 507 27.26 6.82 -2.12
N GLN A 508 28.30 6.02 -1.86
CA GLN A 508 29.43 6.38 -1.00
C GLN A 508 28.99 6.88 0.38
N GLN A 509 27.97 6.23 0.95
CA GLN A 509 27.41 6.57 2.27
C GLN A 509 27.57 5.41 3.25
N PRO A 510 27.69 5.69 4.56
CA PRO A 510 27.77 4.64 5.55
C PRO A 510 26.43 3.93 5.71
N MET A 511 26.44 2.60 5.61
CA MET A 511 25.29 1.77 5.97
C MET A 511 25.18 1.72 7.50
N LYS A 512 24.04 2.11 8.06
CA LYS A 512 23.82 2.14 9.51
C LYS A 512 22.97 0.97 9.97
N CYS A 513 23.44 0.24 10.97
CA CYS A 513 22.71 -0.87 11.57
C CYS A 513 21.98 -0.43 12.85
N LEU A 514 20.77 -0.94 13.07
CA LEU A 514 19.99 -0.69 14.29
C LEU A 514 20.57 -1.40 15.53
N TRP A 515 21.42 -2.40 15.35
CA TRP A 515 21.86 -3.32 16.40
C TRP A 515 23.39 -3.34 16.56
N SER A 516 23.88 -3.43 17.80
CA SER A 516 25.31 -3.38 18.13
C SER A 516 26.06 -4.69 17.83
N PRO A 517 27.39 -4.65 17.63
CA PRO A 517 28.24 -5.84 17.53
C PRO A 517 28.26 -6.65 18.84
N GLY A 518 28.83 -7.84 18.77
CA GLY A 518 29.03 -8.79 19.87
C GLY A 518 27.83 -9.65 20.27
N LYS A 519 26.57 -9.21 20.16
CA LYS A 519 25.51 -9.80 21.00
C LYS A 519 24.55 -10.80 20.33
N HIS A 520 24.62 -11.01 19.00
CA HIS A 520 23.56 -11.68 18.23
C HIS A 520 24.15 -12.62 17.15
N PRO A 521 24.45 -13.88 17.49
CA PRO A 521 25.07 -14.81 16.56
C PRO A 521 24.10 -15.19 15.43
N SER A 522 24.60 -15.09 14.20
CA SER A 522 23.88 -15.44 12.98
C SER A 522 24.77 -16.33 12.12
N HIS A 523 24.59 -17.64 12.26
CA HIS A 523 25.23 -18.62 11.39
C HIS A 523 24.68 -18.50 9.98
N THR A 524 25.57 -18.67 9.00
CA THR A 524 25.24 -18.69 7.59
C THR A 524 25.68 -20.03 6.98
N VAL A 525 25.03 -20.43 5.90
CA VAL A 525 25.37 -21.66 5.17
C VAL A 525 25.26 -21.45 3.66
N HIS A 526 26.25 -21.93 2.92
CA HIS A 526 26.30 -21.76 1.47
C HIS A 526 25.30 -22.70 0.76
N SER A 527 24.71 -22.26 -0.35
CA SER A 527 23.72 -23.02 -1.12
C SER A 527 24.25 -24.37 -1.61
N GLU A 528 25.51 -24.43 -2.04
CA GLU A 528 26.17 -25.70 -2.42
C GLU A 528 26.32 -26.66 -1.24
N ASP A 529 26.48 -26.14 -0.03
CA ASP A 529 26.57 -26.97 1.18
C ASP A 529 25.21 -27.49 1.62
N ILE A 530 24.14 -26.69 1.46
CA ILE A 530 22.77 -27.17 1.61
C ILE A 530 22.51 -28.31 0.61
N GLY A 531 22.80 -28.10 -0.67
CA GLY A 531 22.59 -29.11 -1.72
C GLY A 531 23.40 -30.38 -1.49
N GLY A 532 24.68 -30.25 -1.14
CA GLY A 532 25.54 -31.40 -0.82
C GLY A 532 25.09 -32.15 0.44
N ALA A 533 24.67 -31.44 1.49
CA ALA A 533 24.13 -32.05 2.70
C ALA A 533 22.82 -32.81 2.42
N CYS A 534 21.90 -32.21 1.66
CA CYS A 534 20.67 -32.88 1.24
C CYS A 534 20.96 -34.21 0.55
N TRP A 535 21.89 -34.23 -0.40
CA TRP A 535 22.26 -35.45 -1.12
C TRP A 535 22.84 -36.52 -0.18
N ALA A 536 23.80 -36.14 0.66
CA ALA A 536 24.43 -37.06 1.61
C ALA A 536 23.41 -37.64 2.61
N LEU A 537 22.46 -36.83 3.06
CA LEU A 537 21.36 -37.26 3.93
C LEU A 537 20.40 -38.23 3.23
N ALA A 538 20.11 -38.01 1.95
CA ALA A 538 19.26 -38.92 1.17
C ALA A 538 19.93 -40.29 1.02
N GLU A 539 21.22 -40.33 0.71
CA GLU A 539 21.99 -41.59 0.62
C GLU A 539 22.07 -42.31 1.97
N TRP A 540 22.31 -41.57 3.06
CA TRP A 540 22.35 -42.10 4.42
C TRP A 540 21.00 -42.72 4.84
N MET A 541 19.90 -41.99 4.65
CA MET A 541 18.55 -42.48 4.95
C MET A 541 18.18 -43.67 4.07
N ALA A 542 18.50 -43.64 2.77
CA ALA A 542 18.19 -44.73 1.85
C ALA A 542 18.95 -46.03 2.16
N GLY A 543 20.15 -45.93 2.74
CA GLY A 543 20.95 -47.08 3.16
C GLY A 543 20.48 -47.77 4.43
N LEU A 544 19.79 -47.05 5.33
CA LEU A 544 19.35 -47.54 6.64
C LEU A 544 17.83 -47.82 6.71
N GLY A 545 17.04 -46.95 6.08
CA GLY A 545 15.60 -46.86 6.30
C GLY A 545 15.25 -46.18 7.62
N ARG A 546 13.99 -45.71 7.73
CA ARG A 546 13.53 -44.88 8.85
C ARG A 546 13.82 -45.45 10.23
N LYS A 547 13.52 -46.73 10.47
CA LYS A 547 13.62 -47.34 11.80
C LYS A 547 15.05 -47.30 12.36
N GLU A 548 16.04 -47.64 11.54
CA GLU A 548 17.44 -47.64 11.95
C GLU A 548 17.98 -46.21 12.05
N ALA A 549 17.59 -45.33 11.11
CA ALA A 549 17.92 -43.91 11.15
C ALA A 549 17.39 -43.21 12.42
N ASP A 550 16.14 -43.49 12.82
CA ASP A 550 15.52 -42.95 14.04
C ASP A 550 16.24 -43.44 15.30
N ALA A 551 16.74 -44.67 15.31
CA ALA A 551 17.54 -45.19 16.44
C ALA A 551 18.90 -44.48 16.59
N ILE A 552 19.46 -43.97 15.49
CA ILE A 552 20.77 -43.28 15.47
C ILE A 552 20.60 -41.79 15.74
N ALA A 553 19.58 -41.17 15.14
CA ALA A 553 19.48 -39.71 15.02
C ALA A 553 18.04 -39.17 15.14
N GLY A 554 17.06 -39.99 15.49
CA GLY A 554 15.68 -39.56 15.69
C GLY A 554 15.56 -38.55 16.83
N GLU A 555 14.69 -37.57 16.66
CA GLU A 555 14.41 -36.54 17.67
C GLU A 555 12.91 -36.25 17.72
N ASP A 556 12.43 -35.91 18.92
CA ASP A 556 11.06 -35.45 19.09
C ASP A 556 10.87 -34.05 18.51
N ILE A 557 9.67 -33.78 18.00
CA ILE A 557 9.26 -32.46 17.51
C ILE A 557 8.18 -31.93 18.47
N PRO A 558 8.56 -31.41 19.66
CA PRO A 558 7.62 -31.07 20.71
C PRO A 558 6.81 -29.82 20.38
N PHE A 559 5.60 -29.74 20.93
CA PHE A 559 4.78 -28.54 20.92
C PHE A 559 4.45 -28.13 22.37
N LYS A 560 5.13 -27.11 22.93
CA LYS A 560 4.78 -26.53 24.23
C LYS A 560 4.88 -25.01 24.22
N ASN A 561 3.71 -24.38 24.17
CA ASN A 561 3.52 -22.93 24.15
C ASN A 561 3.44 -22.36 25.58
N GLU A 562 4.47 -22.54 26.41
CA GLU A 562 4.54 -21.95 27.77
C GLU A 562 5.84 -21.14 28.00
N LYS A 563 5.65 -19.91 28.51
CA LYS A 563 6.64 -18.86 28.78
C LYS A 563 7.74 -19.27 29.78
N LYS A 564 9.03 -18.93 29.49
CA LYS A 564 9.99 -18.19 30.38
C LYS A 564 11.44 -18.14 29.82
N GLN A 565 12.06 -16.94 29.95
CA GLN A 565 13.47 -16.50 30.27
C GLN A 565 14.67 -17.46 30.03
N GLU A 566 15.94 -17.09 29.76
CA GLU A 566 16.75 -15.84 29.89
C GLU A 566 18.15 -15.99 29.23
N ASP A 567 18.71 -14.85 28.78
CA ASP A 567 20.11 -14.30 28.74
C ASP A 567 21.30 -15.00 28.03
N ASP A 568 22.41 -14.22 27.79
CA ASP A 568 23.92 -14.16 27.49
C ASP A 568 24.76 -14.79 26.33
N SER A 569 25.18 -13.95 25.37
CA SER A 569 26.55 -13.79 24.76
C SER A 569 27.14 -14.89 23.83
N ASP A 570 28.01 -14.64 22.83
CA ASP A 570 28.54 -13.42 22.15
C ASP A 570 29.14 -13.81 20.75
N LEU A 571 28.64 -13.24 19.63
CA LEU A 571 29.27 -12.91 18.31
C LEU A 571 28.20 -12.26 17.38
N SER A 572 28.51 -11.43 16.35
CA SER A 572 27.50 -10.51 15.78
C SER A 572 27.39 -10.27 14.27
N MET A 573 26.19 -9.85 13.85
CA MET A 573 25.84 -9.29 12.53
C MET A 573 26.73 -8.13 12.06
N ALA A 574 27.44 -7.43 12.95
CA ALA A 574 28.35 -6.36 12.55
C ALA A 574 29.67 -6.89 11.96
N ASP A 575 30.08 -8.11 12.30
CA ASP A 575 31.22 -8.77 11.69
C ASP A 575 30.88 -9.20 10.25
N LEU A 576 29.62 -9.62 10.03
CA LEU A 576 29.06 -9.86 8.70
C LEU A 576 28.91 -8.56 7.90
N GLY A 577 28.40 -7.49 8.52
CA GLY A 577 28.24 -6.17 7.88
C GLY A 577 29.57 -5.56 7.44
N LYS A 578 30.60 -5.63 8.30
CA LYS A 578 31.96 -5.17 7.97
C LYS A 578 32.57 -5.92 6.79
N LEU A 579 32.40 -7.24 6.74
CA LEU A 579 32.86 -8.09 5.63
C LEU A 579 32.17 -7.69 4.31
N MET A 580 30.86 -7.45 4.33
CA MET A 580 30.10 -7.08 3.13
C MET A 580 30.45 -5.66 2.64
N THR A 581 30.58 -4.68 3.55
CA THR A 581 30.89 -3.29 3.15
C THR A 581 32.32 -3.11 2.69
N SER A 582 33.29 -3.85 3.24
CA SER A 582 34.69 -3.81 2.76
C SER A 582 34.84 -4.39 1.36
N PHE A 583 33.98 -5.33 0.96
CA PHE A 583 33.98 -5.88 -0.39
C PHE A 583 33.48 -4.87 -1.44
N PHE A 584 32.55 -3.98 -1.08
CA PHE A 584 31.95 -2.97 -1.98
C PHE A 584 32.52 -1.55 -1.83
N GLY A 585 33.56 -1.34 -1.00
CA GLY A 585 34.21 -0.03 -0.85
C GLY A 585 33.45 1.00 0.00
N ALA A 586 32.66 0.57 0.99
CA ALA A 586 31.89 1.44 1.90
C ALA A 586 32.41 1.41 3.35
N GLU A 587 32.19 2.50 4.13
CA GLU A 587 32.52 2.59 5.57
C GLU A 587 31.33 2.26 6.50
N PHE A 588 31.59 1.75 7.71
CA PHE A 588 30.60 1.20 8.65
C PHE A 588 30.46 2.05 9.93
N GLU A 589 29.27 2.58 10.25
CA GLU A 589 29.01 3.48 11.41
C GLU A 589 27.73 3.12 12.22
N PHE A 590 27.63 3.60 13.48
CA PHE A 590 26.46 3.43 14.38
C PHE A 590 25.66 4.73 14.61
N TYR A 591 24.35 4.62 14.88
CA TYR A 591 23.51 5.76 15.33
C TYR A 591 23.65 6.06 16.84
N ASN A 592 23.53 7.34 17.22
CA ASN A 592 23.62 7.83 18.61
C ASN A 592 22.42 7.42 19.51
N PHE A 593 22.69 7.32 20.82
CA PHE A 593 21.79 6.76 21.86
C PHE A 593 20.38 7.41 21.96
N LEU A 594 20.24 8.71 21.69
CA LEU A 594 18.97 9.44 21.79
C LEU A 594 18.00 9.15 20.64
N THR A 595 18.49 8.73 19.47
CA THR A 595 17.65 8.34 18.32
C THR A 595 17.06 6.93 18.49
N ASN A 596 17.70 6.09 19.31
CA ASN A 596 17.33 4.70 19.57
C ASN A 596 16.02 4.52 20.38
N LEU A 597 15.65 5.53 21.19
CA LEU A 597 14.38 5.50 21.94
C LEU A 597 13.18 5.91 21.07
N ALA A 598 13.39 6.83 20.12
CA ALA A 598 12.34 7.30 19.20
C ALA A 598 12.08 6.30 18.05
N ALA A 599 13.13 5.63 17.54
CA ALA A 599 13.01 4.60 16.50
C ALA A 599 12.25 3.36 16.99
N LYS A 600 12.42 2.95 18.27
CA LYS A 600 11.68 1.84 18.88
C LYS A 600 10.17 2.09 19.02
N ALA A 601 9.75 3.36 19.06
CA ALA A 601 8.35 3.74 19.22
C ALA A 601 7.61 3.91 17.87
N ASN A 602 8.34 3.89 16.74
CA ASN A 602 7.79 4.19 15.42
C ASN A 602 8.54 3.43 14.31
N LEU A 603 8.74 2.12 14.51
CA LEU A 603 9.50 1.26 13.58
C LEU A 603 8.91 1.22 12.17
N ASP A 604 7.59 1.34 12.01
CA ASP A 604 6.94 1.37 10.69
C ASP A 604 7.41 2.57 9.86
N LYS A 605 7.53 3.74 10.52
CA LYS A 605 8.07 4.95 9.89
C LYS A 605 9.55 4.79 9.53
N VAL A 606 10.32 4.06 10.34
CA VAL A 606 11.74 3.75 10.05
C VAL A 606 11.86 2.80 8.86
N VAL A 607 10.96 1.82 8.72
CA VAL A 607 10.87 0.93 7.55
C VAL A 607 10.56 1.75 6.29
N GLU A 608 9.59 2.66 6.36
CA GLU A 608 9.25 3.57 5.25
C GLU A 608 10.45 4.45 4.84
N ASP A 609 11.06 5.15 5.80
CA ASP A 609 12.20 6.06 5.57
C ASP A 609 13.43 5.32 4.97
N ILE A 610 13.70 4.10 5.44
CA ILE A 610 14.83 3.27 4.95
C ILE A 610 14.57 2.79 3.51
N ASN A 611 13.36 2.29 3.23
CA ASN A 611 13.02 1.78 1.92
C ASN A 611 12.90 2.89 0.85
N GLU A 612 12.45 4.09 1.21
CA GLU A 612 12.41 5.24 0.30
C GLU A 612 13.80 5.54 -0.29
N ALA A 613 14.85 5.46 0.54
CA ALA A 613 16.22 5.67 0.11
C ALA A 613 16.77 4.50 -0.71
N HIS A 614 16.62 3.25 -0.25
CA HIS A 614 17.32 2.12 -0.89
C HIS A 614 16.63 1.64 -2.16
N VAL A 615 15.30 1.59 -2.18
CA VAL A 615 14.54 1.10 -3.34
C VAL A 615 14.66 2.09 -4.49
N GLY A 616 14.60 3.40 -4.21
CA GLY A 616 14.79 4.44 -5.20
C GLY A 616 16.18 4.38 -5.84
N GLU A 617 17.23 4.26 -5.02
CA GLU A 617 18.60 4.21 -5.52
C GLU A 617 18.93 2.90 -6.23
N TRP A 618 18.43 1.76 -5.73
CA TRP A 618 18.53 0.47 -6.43
C TRP A 618 17.91 0.53 -7.83
N THR A 619 16.74 1.16 -7.94
CA THR A 619 16.06 1.41 -9.23
C THR A 619 16.91 2.27 -10.16
N ARG A 620 17.60 3.29 -9.61
CA ARG A 620 18.54 4.10 -10.38
C ARG A 620 19.72 3.24 -10.86
N MET A 621 20.33 2.47 -9.97
CA MET A 621 21.48 1.60 -10.26
C MET A 621 21.21 0.62 -11.40
N ILE A 622 20.07 -0.08 -11.38
CA ILE A 622 19.70 -1.03 -12.45
C ILE A 622 19.42 -0.30 -13.78
N THR A 623 18.82 0.88 -13.74
CA THR A 623 18.49 1.67 -14.95
C THR A 623 19.74 2.27 -15.58
N THR A 624 20.73 2.67 -14.78
CA THR A 624 21.99 3.28 -15.24
C THR A 624 23.13 2.29 -15.41
N SER A 625 22.90 1.01 -15.12
CA SER A 625 23.86 -0.07 -15.38
C SER A 625 24.25 -0.13 -16.87
N ASN A 626 25.42 -0.67 -17.20
CA ASN A 626 25.84 -0.91 -18.57
C ASN A 626 26.08 -2.41 -18.86
N PRO A 627 25.19 -3.09 -19.61
CA PRO A 627 23.92 -2.58 -20.15
C PRO A 627 22.87 -2.33 -19.04
N PRO A 628 21.82 -1.52 -19.30
CA PRO A 628 20.70 -1.37 -18.39
C PRO A 628 20.06 -2.71 -18.08
N ILE A 629 19.60 -2.89 -16.84
CA ILE A 629 19.01 -4.14 -16.37
C ILE A 629 17.50 -3.93 -16.33
N PRO A 630 16.76 -4.33 -17.38
CA PRO A 630 15.32 -4.11 -17.44
C PRO A 630 14.56 -4.94 -16.39
N ASN A 631 15.13 -6.07 -15.95
CA ASN A 631 14.51 -6.98 -15.00
C ASN A 631 15.58 -7.60 -14.09
N THR A 632 15.36 -7.52 -12.77
CA THR A 632 16.16 -8.23 -11.77
C THR A 632 15.24 -8.87 -10.72
N PRO A 633 15.52 -10.11 -10.25
CA PRO A 633 14.77 -10.73 -9.15
C PRO A 633 15.17 -10.14 -7.79
N TYR A 634 16.28 -9.41 -7.73
CA TYR A 634 16.83 -8.84 -6.51
C TYR A 634 16.15 -7.52 -6.13
N SER A 635 15.86 -7.36 -4.84
CA SER A 635 15.20 -6.17 -4.31
C SER A 635 15.97 -5.58 -3.14
N ALA A 636 16.07 -4.25 -3.12
CA ALA A 636 16.58 -3.50 -1.97
C ALA A 636 15.52 -3.29 -0.87
N TYR A 637 14.28 -3.77 -1.10
CA TYR A 637 13.21 -3.66 -0.12
C TYR A 637 13.47 -4.54 1.11
N MET A 638 13.38 -3.93 2.30
CA MET A 638 13.43 -4.60 3.59
C MET A 638 12.11 -4.41 4.34
N ASP A 639 11.39 -5.50 4.56
CA ASP A 639 10.23 -5.50 5.45
C ASP A 639 10.63 -5.32 6.93
N PHE A 640 9.63 -5.08 7.78
CA PHE A 640 9.81 -4.93 9.23
C PHE A 640 10.57 -6.12 9.84
N TYR A 641 10.27 -7.33 9.39
CA TYR A 641 10.92 -8.52 9.91
C TYR A 641 12.43 -8.49 9.61
N LYS A 642 12.85 -8.21 8.38
CA LYS A 642 14.27 -8.13 8.01
C LYS A 642 15.08 -7.10 8.82
N LEU A 643 14.42 -6.07 9.33
CA LEU A 643 15.02 -5.04 10.19
C LEU A 643 14.99 -5.39 11.68
N LYS A 644 14.12 -6.33 12.08
CA LYS A 644 14.01 -6.84 13.45
C LYS A 644 15.26 -7.68 13.80
N LYS A 645 15.50 -7.79 15.10
CA LYS A 645 16.55 -8.63 15.68
C LYS A 645 16.20 -10.12 15.51
N HIS A 646 17.13 -10.88 14.92
CA HIS A 646 17.08 -12.35 14.78
C HIS A 646 18.33 -13.00 15.34
N ILE A 647 18.18 -14.16 15.98
CA ILE A 647 19.28 -14.96 16.50
C ILE A 647 19.17 -16.34 15.86
N VAL A 648 20.19 -16.73 15.09
CA VAL A 648 20.23 -17.99 14.36
C VAL A 648 21.58 -18.65 14.61
N ALA A 649 21.68 -19.48 15.65
CA ALA A 649 22.93 -20.10 16.07
C ALA A 649 22.87 -21.63 16.02
N PHE A 650 22.45 -22.20 14.90
CA PHE A 650 22.42 -23.66 14.72
C PHE A 650 23.81 -24.24 14.46
N ASN A 651 24.19 -25.30 15.16
CA ASN A 651 25.44 -26.01 14.85
C ASN A 651 25.22 -27.18 13.89
N ALA A 652 26.25 -27.52 13.12
CA ALA A 652 26.23 -28.63 12.15
C ALA A 652 26.86 -29.93 12.71
N LYS A 653 26.94 -30.09 14.04
CA LYS A 653 27.71 -31.18 14.67
C LYS A 653 27.11 -32.55 14.33
N LYS A 654 25.80 -32.70 14.46
CA LYS A 654 25.11 -33.98 14.20
C LYS A 654 25.27 -34.44 12.76
N LEU A 655 25.14 -33.53 11.80
CA LEU A 655 25.40 -33.81 10.38
C LEU A 655 26.83 -34.32 10.15
N LYS A 656 27.83 -33.69 10.78
CA LYS A 656 29.25 -34.09 10.67
C LYS A 656 29.52 -35.46 11.31
N GLU A 657 28.95 -35.73 12.47
CA GLU A 657 29.25 -36.95 13.24
C GLU A 657 28.47 -38.17 12.73
N VAL A 658 27.20 -37.99 12.33
CA VAL A 658 26.32 -39.08 11.90
C VAL A 658 26.50 -39.40 10.42
N VAL A 659 26.63 -38.37 9.58
CA VAL A 659 26.69 -38.53 8.11
C VAL A 659 28.12 -38.36 7.58
N GLY A 660 29.02 -37.73 8.33
CA GLY A 660 30.39 -37.48 7.87
C GLY A 660 30.50 -36.32 6.87
N TYR A 661 29.46 -35.49 6.71
CA TYR A 661 29.47 -34.42 5.72
C TYR A 661 30.44 -33.29 6.10
N LYS A 662 31.28 -32.88 5.16
CA LYS A 662 32.24 -31.78 5.31
C LYS A 662 31.82 -30.60 4.44
N LEU A 663 31.62 -29.44 5.08
CA LEU A 663 31.29 -28.19 4.38
C LEU A 663 32.40 -27.81 3.39
N LYS A 664 32.00 -27.45 2.18
CA LYS A 664 32.86 -26.90 1.12
C LYS A 664 33.18 -25.43 1.39
N HIS A 665 32.20 -24.68 1.89
CA HIS A 665 32.28 -23.25 2.19
C HIS A 665 32.00 -23.03 3.68
N PRO A 666 32.95 -23.37 4.58
CA PRO A 666 32.73 -23.30 6.02
C PRO A 666 32.59 -21.86 6.55
N LEU A 667 32.99 -20.85 5.76
CA LEU A 667 32.95 -19.44 6.12
C LEU A 667 32.49 -18.61 4.91
N MET A 668 31.73 -17.56 5.18
CA MET A 668 31.46 -16.52 4.19
C MET A 668 32.69 -15.62 4.08
N THR A 669 33.27 -15.50 2.89
CA THR A 669 34.47 -14.69 2.64
C THR A 669 34.24 -13.72 1.48
N HIS A 670 35.14 -12.74 1.31
CA HIS A 670 35.12 -11.84 0.16
C HIS A 670 35.15 -12.58 -1.18
N GLU A 671 35.89 -13.67 -1.27
CA GLU A 671 36.00 -14.49 -2.47
C GLU A 671 34.65 -15.13 -2.83
N VAL A 672 33.90 -15.61 -1.82
CA VAL A 672 32.58 -16.19 -2.04
C VAL A 672 31.57 -15.12 -2.46
N ILE A 673 31.60 -13.94 -1.83
CA ILE A 673 30.75 -12.80 -2.23
C ILE A 673 31.08 -12.39 -3.66
N LYS A 674 32.37 -12.34 -4.02
CA LYS A 674 32.82 -12.05 -5.37
C LYS A 674 32.26 -13.04 -6.39
N ASP A 675 32.37 -14.35 -6.12
CA ASP A 675 31.83 -15.39 -7.00
C ASP A 675 30.32 -15.22 -7.22
N ILE A 676 29.56 -14.91 -6.17
CA ILE A 676 28.13 -14.61 -6.27
C ILE A 676 27.92 -13.42 -7.21
N ILE A 677 28.54 -12.27 -6.93
CA ILE A 677 28.33 -11.05 -7.72
C ILE A 677 28.77 -11.23 -9.18
N ASP A 678 29.90 -11.90 -9.42
CA ASP A 678 30.37 -12.17 -10.78
C ASP A 678 29.37 -13.02 -11.57
N LYS A 679 28.77 -14.04 -10.94
CA LYS A 679 27.72 -14.87 -11.55
C LYS A 679 26.44 -14.07 -11.83
N LEU A 680 26.05 -13.16 -10.93
CA LEU A 680 24.87 -12.31 -11.12
C LEU A 680 25.10 -11.24 -12.22
N LYS A 681 26.31 -10.67 -12.30
CA LYS A 681 26.71 -9.79 -13.41
C LYS A 681 26.70 -10.54 -14.73
N ALA A 682 27.20 -11.78 -14.76
CA ALA A 682 27.26 -12.59 -15.97
C ALA A 682 25.87 -12.95 -16.53
N GLU A 683 24.85 -13.10 -15.67
CA GLU A 683 23.46 -13.30 -16.11
C GLU A 683 22.69 -11.99 -16.38
N GLY A 684 23.32 -10.84 -16.15
CA GLY A 684 22.72 -9.52 -16.37
C GLY A 684 21.67 -9.13 -15.31
N SER A 685 21.68 -9.74 -14.12
CA SER A 685 20.74 -9.46 -13.04
C SER A 685 21.29 -8.53 -11.95
N TRP A 686 22.59 -8.22 -12.01
CA TRP A 686 23.29 -7.33 -11.07
C TRP A 686 23.92 -6.12 -11.75
N PRO A 687 23.80 -4.90 -11.18
CA PRO A 687 24.37 -3.69 -11.76
C PRO A 687 25.85 -3.80 -12.09
N ASN A 688 26.21 -3.37 -13.30
CA ASN A 688 27.59 -3.27 -13.73
C ASN A 688 27.97 -1.82 -14.03
N PHE A 689 28.89 -1.29 -13.23
CA PHE A 689 29.46 0.05 -13.38
C PHE A 689 30.94 0.01 -13.77
N ASP A 690 31.50 -1.19 -13.94
CA ASP A 690 32.85 -1.37 -14.42
C ASP A 690 32.85 -1.12 -15.94
N SER A 691 33.22 0.10 -16.33
CA SER A 691 33.49 0.49 -17.72
C SER A 691 34.99 0.46 -18.01
#